data_AF-A0A1Y0XVW8-F1
#
_entry.id   AF-A0A1Y0XVW8-F1
#
_cell.length_a   1.000
_cell.length_b   1.000
_cell.length_c   1.000
_cell.angle_alpha   90.00
_cell.angle_beta   90.00
_cell.angle_gamma   90.00
#
_symmetry.space_group_name_H-M   'P 1'
#
loop_
_entity.id
_entity.type
_entity.pdbx_description
1 polymer ?
#
loop_
_entity_poly.entity_id
_entity_poly.type
_entity_poly.pdbx_seq_one_letter_code
_entity_poly.pdbx_strand_id
1 'polypeptide(L)'
;MTTPDWSTGSGYTWVGPTSGGVWTDASNWQYDGEPATHAPDAQTNGTLTIPAGATVIVPADVSILGQPNSLSVDVLGKLVIENSSSALSINTLTVENGGTAIVERPLALNNGLYINNGGTTTFEGVTQDWTNPSVNLTLQQGGTLNLDKSNIVMNNASGAGAVNITGGSVISTASNSTKISGPITVTGSSFTDKSQLTGTLTLNDGATGTLATGSWPTGTVVFGSGNNTVVLPSDSWGTQSLTLQNLKQGDRLGIDGSTVNSVTLASNNISVEFPNPDKTSQQTTISSSLKAVTYDSSFTTAPTGSDTQTTEIDNNQGVICFLAGSMIATPNGVVAVENIRRGDEVLTFVNGVTHVRPVVWAGMAQATVNPALPDDMAGYPVRILADAIAPGVPYQDLLVTAEHGIFANGMLVPARMLVNGSSIFFDRSITQYAYYHVETAEHSIIMANGMLTESYLDTGNRRNFVSDGNVVTIGAKAKNWAEHAAVPLGTARHVVEPIWRVLAARAAQVAGHNAAPAKPDITHSHGLHLVTPAGTVIRPLRAMGRNISFMLPAGVESVRLVSRASRPCDVEGPFVDKRRMLGVLLGRVTVLSAGKAVDVTAHLAEEDGAHGWQDMPQPTTRWTDGNALLPLGATTARGPALLTVEVLQAGPYLATPAAFTLPLAANG
;
A
#
# COMPACT_ATOMS: atom_id res chain seq x y z
N MET A 1 -43.69 60.80 12.18
CA MET A 1 -42.49 59.95 12.39
C MET A 1 -42.00 59.56 11.02
N THR A 2 -40.84 60.07 10.63
CA THR A 2 -40.17 59.71 9.39
C THR A 2 -39.75 58.24 9.49
N THR A 3 -40.22 57.41 8.55
CA THR A 3 -39.72 56.04 8.36
C THR A 3 -38.21 56.11 8.21
N PRO A 4 -37.42 55.41 9.05
CA PRO A 4 -35.98 55.36 8.91
C PRO A 4 -35.60 54.87 7.51
N ASP A 5 -34.63 55.52 6.89
CA ASP A 5 -34.02 55.03 5.65
C ASP A 5 -33.19 53.78 6.01
N TRP A 6 -33.77 52.61 5.75
CA TRP A 6 -33.23 51.30 6.10
C TRP A 6 -31.94 50.94 5.36
N SER A 7 -31.45 51.82 4.47
CA SER A 7 -30.12 51.73 3.87
C SER A 7 -29.00 52.30 4.76
N THR A 8 -29.33 52.94 5.90
CA THR A 8 -28.38 53.74 6.71
C THR A 8 -28.17 53.30 8.17
N GLY A 9 -29.01 52.42 8.71
CA GLY A 9 -28.93 51.93 10.10
C GLY A 9 -27.94 50.78 10.32
N SER A 10 -27.77 50.40 11.58
CA SER A 10 -26.61 49.63 12.06
C SER A 10 -26.86 48.15 12.37
N GLY A 11 -28.10 47.72 12.61
CA GLY A 11 -28.38 46.29 12.78
C GLY A 11 -29.84 45.86 12.90
N TYR A 12 -30.09 44.62 12.47
CA TYR A 12 -31.32 43.87 12.64
C TYR A 12 -31.22 42.95 13.85
N THR A 13 -32.31 42.79 14.61
CA THR A 13 -32.40 41.82 15.72
C THR A 13 -33.71 41.05 15.63
N TRP A 14 -33.66 39.72 15.75
CA TRP A 14 -34.86 38.90 15.80
C TRP A 14 -35.61 39.09 17.11
N VAL A 15 -36.90 39.39 17.03
CA VAL A 15 -37.84 39.51 18.18
C VAL A 15 -39.09 38.65 18.03
N GLY A 16 -39.15 37.82 16.97
CA GLY A 16 -40.25 36.89 16.71
C GLY A 16 -40.28 35.68 17.65
N PRO A 17 -41.14 34.69 17.37
CA PRO A 17 -41.29 33.48 18.19
C PRO A 17 -39.97 32.75 18.42
N THR A 18 -39.79 32.19 19.62
CA THR A 18 -38.59 31.45 20.01
C THR A 18 -38.44 30.11 19.29
N SER A 19 -39.55 29.54 18.80
CA SER A 19 -39.60 28.24 18.09
C SER A 19 -39.40 28.32 16.58
N GLY A 20 -39.04 29.49 16.04
CA GLY A 20 -39.06 29.76 14.59
C GLY A 20 -40.35 30.44 14.17
N GLY A 21 -40.22 31.55 13.45
CA GLY A 21 -41.30 32.32 12.85
C GLY A 21 -41.08 32.50 11.35
N VAL A 22 -41.98 33.24 10.69
CA VAL A 22 -41.87 33.51 9.25
C VAL A 22 -40.79 34.58 9.01
N TRP A 23 -39.73 34.22 8.27
CA TRP A 23 -38.60 35.12 7.98
C TRP A 23 -39.04 36.46 7.39
N THR A 24 -39.97 36.41 6.42
CA THR A 24 -40.44 37.58 5.66
C THR A 24 -41.42 38.47 6.42
N ASP A 25 -41.88 38.05 7.60
CA ASP A 25 -42.77 38.88 8.43
C ASP A 25 -41.92 39.90 9.21
N ALA A 26 -42.00 41.16 8.78
CA ALA A 26 -41.25 42.27 9.36
C ALA A 26 -41.52 42.47 10.87
N SER A 27 -42.68 42.03 11.38
CA SER A 27 -43.00 42.14 12.81
C SER A 27 -42.11 41.25 13.70
N ASN A 28 -41.44 40.25 13.11
CA ASN A 28 -40.47 39.41 13.80
C ASN A 28 -39.08 40.07 13.94
N TRP A 29 -38.91 41.30 13.44
CA TRP A 29 -37.63 41.99 13.40
C TRP A 29 -37.69 43.37 14.05
N GLN A 30 -36.60 43.73 14.72
CA GLN A 30 -36.27 45.11 15.06
C GLN A 30 -35.11 45.59 14.21
N TYR A 31 -35.12 46.87 13.86
CA TYR A 31 -34.04 47.58 13.19
C TYR A 31 -33.59 48.73 14.08
N ASP A 32 -32.33 48.69 14.53
CA ASP A 32 -31.77 49.65 15.51
C ASP A 32 -32.64 49.83 16.77
N GLY A 33 -33.27 48.75 17.24
CA GLY A 33 -34.12 48.71 18.45
C GLY A 33 -35.59 49.11 18.24
N GLU A 34 -35.96 49.57 17.05
CA GLU A 34 -37.34 49.92 16.70
C GLU A 34 -37.99 48.83 15.83
N PRO A 35 -39.33 48.68 15.80
CA PRO A 35 -40.00 47.71 14.94
C PRO A 35 -39.61 47.87 13.46
N ALA A 36 -39.18 46.78 12.83
CA ALA A 36 -38.79 46.82 11.42
C ALA A 36 -40.01 46.95 10.50
N THR A 37 -39.82 47.62 9.37
CA THR A 37 -40.86 47.74 8.33
C THR A 37 -40.71 46.68 7.23
N HIS A 38 -39.54 46.04 7.14
CA HIS A 38 -39.20 45.01 6.16
C HIS A 38 -38.30 43.96 6.83
N ALA A 39 -38.39 42.72 6.36
CA ALA A 39 -37.47 41.66 6.76
C ALA A 39 -36.09 41.84 6.11
N PRO A 40 -35.02 41.26 6.70
CA PRO A 40 -33.68 41.28 6.11
C PRO A 40 -33.63 40.62 4.73
N ASP A 41 -32.92 41.27 3.80
CA ASP A 41 -32.86 40.97 2.38
C ASP A 41 -31.49 41.35 1.74
N ALA A 42 -31.42 41.39 0.41
CA ALA A 42 -30.23 41.71 -0.38
C ALA A 42 -29.67 43.14 -0.17
N GLN A 43 -30.44 44.05 0.41
CA GLN A 43 -30.07 45.45 0.60
C GLN A 43 -29.77 45.77 2.07
N THR A 44 -29.89 44.78 2.94
CA THR A 44 -29.61 44.88 4.38
C THR A 44 -28.12 45.13 4.65
N ASN A 45 -27.81 46.02 5.59
CA ASN A 45 -26.45 46.36 6.01
C ASN A 45 -26.29 46.21 7.53
N GLY A 46 -25.05 46.15 8.01
CA GLY A 46 -24.72 46.15 9.43
C GLY A 46 -24.67 44.74 10.01
N THR A 47 -25.24 44.55 11.20
CA THR A 47 -25.26 43.26 11.90
C THR A 47 -26.68 42.71 12.01
N LEU A 48 -26.89 41.45 11.62
CA LEU A 48 -28.09 40.68 11.90
C LEU A 48 -27.86 39.78 13.13
N THR A 49 -28.56 40.07 14.23
CA THR A 49 -28.39 39.37 15.51
C THR A 49 -29.51 38.38 15.76
N ILE A 50 -29.15 37.12 16.03
CA ILE A 50 -30.06 36.07 16.50
C ILE A 50 -29.82 35.87 18.00
N PRO A 51 -30.71 36.36 18.88
CA PRO A 51 -30.48 36.36 20.31
C PRO A 51 -30.56 34.95 20.91
N ALA A 52 -29.94 34.78 22.08
CA ALA A 52 -29.98 33.53 22.83
C ALA A 52 -31.44 33.08 23.08
N GLY A 53 -31.71 31.78 22.91
CA GLY A 53 -33.04 31.19 23.07
C GLY A 53 -33.99 31.37 21.89
N ALA A 54 -33.62 32.12 20.84
CA ALA A 54 -34.37 32.21 19.61
C ALA A 54 -33.91 31.17 18.58
N THR A 55 -34.84 30.67 17.77
CA THR A 55 -34.56 29.90 16.55
C THR A 55 -35.02 30.69 15.34
N VAL A 56 -34.12 30.85 14.36
CA VAL A 56 -34.40 31.57 13.11
C VAL A 56 -34.07 30.67 11.93
N ILE A 57 -34.93 30.66 10.93
CA ILE A 57 -34.82 29.84 9.73
C ILE A 57 -34.70 30.76 8.52
N VAL A 58 -33.60 30.65 7.78
CA VAL A 58 -33.41 31.32 6.48
C VAL A 58 -33.97 30.41 5.40
N PRO A 59 -35.06 30.82 4.71
CA PRO A 59 -35.76 29.97 3.77
C PRO A 59 -34.96 29.73 2.47
N ALA A 60 -35.35 28.71 1.71
CA ALA A 60 -34.67 28.27 0.48
C ALA A 60 -34.60 29.33 -0.64
N ASP A 61 -35.57 30.26 -0.68
CA ASP A 61 -35.72 31.32 -1.70
C ASP A 61 -34.84 32.55 -1.43
N VAL A 62 -34.33 32.71 -0.21
CA VAL A 62 -33.32 33.71 0.15
C VAL A 62 -31.95 33.21 -0.28
N SER A 63 -31.36 33.87 -1.29
CA SER A 63 -30.05 33.52 -1.87
C SER A 63 -28.94 34.53 -1.55
N ILE A 64 -29.31 35.74 -1.11
CA ILE A 64 -28.38 36.78 -0.73
C ILE A 64 -28.95 37.56 0.46
N LEU A 65 -28.10 37.84 1.44
CA LEU A 65 -28.40 38.72 2.56
C LEU A 65 -27.31 39.79 2.64
N GLY A 66 -27.75 41.03 2.40
CA GLY A 66 -26.92 42.20 2.24
C GLY A 66 -26.13 42.26 0.93
N GLN A 67 -25.60 43.44 0.64
CA GLN A 67 -24.64 43.63 -0.44
C GLN A 67 -23.33 42.89 -0.10
N PRO A 68 -22.52 42.52 -1.11
CA PRO A 68 -21.19 41.99 -0.85
C PRO A 68 -20.43 42.91 0.10
N ASN A 69 -19.85 42.33 1.16
CA ASN A 69 -19.10 43.02 2.22
C ASN A 69 -19.91 43.84 3.24
N SER A 70 -21.25 43.81 3.25
CA SER A 70 -22.03 44.74 4.09
C SER A 70 -22.75 44.17 5.31
N LEU A 71 -23.02 42.86 5.35
CA LEU A 71 -23.82 42.23 6.41
C LEU A 71 -23.11 41.12 7.18
N SER A 72 -22.91 41.32 8.47
CA SER A 72 -22.47 40.29 9.41
C SER A 72 -23.65 39.64 10.12
N VAL A 73 -23.64 38.33 10.27
CA VAL A 73 -24.67 37.56 10.99
C VAL A 73 -24.08 37.05 12.29
N ASP A 74 -24.62 37.48 13.43
CA ASP A 74 -24.17 37.09 14.77
C ASP A 74 -25.21 36.18 15.43
N VAL A 75 -24.79 34.96 15.75
CA VAL A 75 -25.67 33.88 16.24
C VAL A 75 -25.34 33.55 17.69
N LEU A 76 -26.22 34.00 18.60
CA LEU A 76 -26.23 33.65 20.03
C LEU A 76 -27.30 32.58 20.35
N GLY A 77 -28.34 32.49 19.52
CA GLY A 77 -29.40 31.48 19.58
C GLY A 77 -29.16 30.33 18.60
N LYS A 78 -30.17 29.99 17.80
CA LYS A 78 -30.09 28.98 16.74
C LYS A 78 -30.43 29.57 15.38
N LEU A 79 -29.53 29.40 14.41
CA LEU A 79 -29.75 29.69 13.00
C LEU A 79 -29.85 28.37 12.21
N VAL A 80 -30.87 28.26 11.34
CA VAL A 80 -30.98 27.18 10.35
C VAL A 80 -31.01 27.81 8.97
N ILE A 81 -30.07 27.44 8.11
CA ILE A 81 -30.07 27.79 6.70
C ILE A 81 -30.55 26.55 5.96
N GLU A 82 -31.82 26.57 5.55
CA GLU A 82 -32.48 25.40 4.93
C GLU A 82 -31.77 24.96 3.66
N ASN A 83 -31.91 23.70 3.27
CA ASN A 83 -31.36 23.20 2.00
C ASN A 83 -31.87 23.99 0.78
N SER A 84 -30.97 24.27 -0.17
CA SER A 84 -31.28 24.85 -1.49
C SER A 84 -30.16 24.54 -2.47
N SER A 85 -30.48 24.52 -3.77
CA SER A 85 -29.46 24.38 -4.83
C SER A 85 -28.58 25.62 -5.01
N SER A 86 -29.07 26.78 -4.57
CA SER A 86 -28.37 28.05 -4.66
C SER A 86 -27.59 28.35 -3.39
N ALA A 87 -26.35 28.81 -3.51
CA ALA A 87 -25.57 29.25 -2.36
C ALA A 87 -26.25 30.45 -1.66
N LEU A 88 -26.18 30.50 -0.33
CA LEU A 88 -26.49 31.71 0.42
C LEU A 88 -25.24 32.59 0.47
N SER A 89 -25.35 33.83 0.01
CA SER A 89 -24.27 34.82 0.09
C SER A 89 -24.44 35.76 1.28
N ILE A 90 -23.44 35.81 2.16
CA ILE A 90 -23.33 36.74 3.30
C ILE A 90 -21.89 37.26 3.43
N ASN A 91 -21.66 38.35 4.19
CA ASN A 91 -20.29 38.83 4.41
C ASN A 91 -19.57 38.00 5.47
N THR A 92 -20.11 37.97 6.69
CA THR A 92 -19.52 37.29 7.85
C THR A 92 -20.58 36.46 8.55
N LEU A 93 -20.21 35.27 9.04
CA LEU A 93 -21.01 34.50 9.98
C LEU A 93 -20.21 34.30 11.28
N THR A 94 -20.75 34.78 12.39
CA THR A 94 -20.21 34.59 13.73
C THR A 94 -21.17 33.72 14.53
N VAL A 95 -20.67 32.63 15.13
CA VAL A 95 -21.44 31.78 16.04
C VAL A 95 -20.71 31.72 17.37
N GLU A 96 -21.36 32.23 18.42
CA GLU A 96 -20.70 32.42 19.71
C GLU A 96 -21.63 32.29 20.91
N ASN A 97 -21.03 32.25 22.11
CA ASN A 97 -21.73 32.22 23.40
C ASN A 97 -22.77 31.08 23.51
N GLY A 98 -22.44 29.90 22.99
CA GLY A 98 -23.33 28.73 22.97
C GLY A 98 -24.34 28.70 21.81
N GLY A 99 -24.30 29.68 20.91
CA GLY A 99 -25.12 29.70 19.71
C GLY A 99 -24.85 28.52 18.77
N THR A 100 -25.83 28.19 17.93
CA THR A 100 -25.75 27.09 16.96
C THR A 100 -26.16 27.54 15.57
N ALA A 101 -25.38 27.24 14.54
CA ALA A 101 -25.77 27.39 13.14
C ALA A 101 -25.81 26.02 12.45
N ILE A 102 -26.90 25.73 11.74
CA ILE A 102 -27.04 24.54 10.87
C ILE A 102 -27.12 25.04 9.43
N VAL A 103 -26.23 24.53 8.58
CA VAL A 103 -26.05 24.96 7.19
C VAL A 103 -26.25 23.77 6.28
N GLU A 104 -27.34 23.76 5.51
CA GLU A 104 -27.73 22.63 4.65
C GLU A 104 -27.54 22.92 3.15
N ARG A 105 -26.84 24.01 2.82
CA ARG A 105 -26.53 24.43 1.44
C ARG A 105 -25.14 25.08 1.36
N PRO A 106 -24.56 25.29 0.16
CA PRO A 106 -23.31 26.04 0.03
C PRO A 106 -23.41 27.45 0.62
N LEU A 107 -22.39 27.87 1.37
CA LEU A 107 -22.36 29.17 2.04
C LEU A 107 -21.22 30.04 1.50
N ALA A 108 -21.55 31.08 0.72
CA ALA A 108 -20.56 32.01 0.21
C ALA A 108 -20.33 33.14 1.23
N LEU A 109 -19.11 33.21 1.76
CA LEU A 109 -18.67 34.20 2.73
C LEU A 109 -17.61 35.10 2.10
N ASN A 110 -17.85 36.41 2.09
CA ASN A 110 -16.88 37.36 1.55
C ASN A 110 -15.72 37.65 2.52
N ASN A 111 -15.99 37.59 3.83
CA ASN A 111 -15.00 37.84 4.87
C ASN A 111 -14.59 36.55 5.59
N GLY A 112 -15.53 35.89 6.29
CA GLY A 112 -15.21 34.63 6.96
C GLY A 112 -16.28 34.05 7.88
N LEU A 113 -15.97 32.86 8.39
CA LEU A 113 -16.71 32.11 9.40
C LEU A 113 -15.93 32.14 10.72
N TYR A 114 -16.57 32.60 11.79
CA TYR A 114 -15.99 32.70 13.13
C TYR A 114 -16.81 31.86 14.11
N ILE A 115 -16.18 30.89 14.77
CA ILE A 115 -16.83 30.02 15.76
C ILE A 115 -16.07 30.10 17.07
N ASN A 116 -16.68 30.74 18.07
CA ASN A 116 -16.00 31.18 19.29
C ASN A 116 -16.85 30.84 20.54
N ASN A 117 -16.25 30.89 21.74
CA ASN A 117 -16.97 30.92 23.02
C ASN A 117 -18.11 29.88 23.16
N GLY A 118 -17.87 28.61 22.81
CA GLY A 118 -18.88 27.55 22.90
C GLY A 118 -19.85 27.45 21.72
N GLY A 119 -19.72 28.32 20.72
CA GLY A 119 -20.51 28.29 19.49
C GLY A 119 -20.29 27.01 18.68
N THR A 120 -21.33 26.57 17.96
CA THR A 120 -21.29 25.37 17.12
C THR A 120 -21.84 25.65 15.73
N THR A 121 -21.07 25.38 14.68
CA THR A 121 -21.59 25.38 13.30
C THR A 121 -21.57 23.96 12.75
N THR A 122 -22.68 23.53 12.16
CA THR A 122 -22.82 22.23 11.51
C THR A 122 -23.12 22.45 10.03
N PHE A 123 -22.30 21.90 9.15
CA PHE A 123 -22.64 21.71 7.75
C PHE A 123 -23.17 20.29 7.56
N GLU A 124 -24.38 20.16 7.03
CA GLU A 124 -25.03 18.86 6.78
C GLU A 124 -25.36 18.70 5.30
N GLY A 125 -24.79 17.67 4.66
CA GLY A 125 -25.06 17.38 3.24
C GLY A 125 -24.46 18.40 2.26
N VAL A 126 -23.46 19.18 2.66
CA VAL A 126 -22.93 20.30 1.86
C VAL A 126 -21.68 19.87 1.09
N THR A 127 -21.66 20.16 -0.21
CA THR A 127 -20.45 20.07 -1.03
C THR A 127 -19.98 21.47 -1.38
N GLN A 128 -18.74 21.81 -1.01
CA GLN A 128 -18.20 23.16 -1.22
C GLN A 128 -16.67 23.20 -1.30
N ASP A 129 -16.14 24.09 -2.11
CA ASP A 129 -14.72 24.41 -2.16
C ASP A 129 -14.48 25.84 -1.63
N TRP A 130 -13.86 25.96 -0.45
CA TRP A 130 -13.54 27.25 0.17
C TRP A 130 -12.26 27.88 -0.35
N THR A 131 -11.68 27.35 -1.43
CA THR A 131 -10.62 28.04 -2.16
C THR A 131 -11.17 29.06 -3.14
N ASN A 132 -12.44 28.91 -3.58
CA ASN A 132 -13.04 29.79 -4.58
C ASN A 132 -14.58 29.92 -4.44
N PRO A 133 -15.10 31.07 -3.94
CA PRO A 133 -14.34 32.16 -3.34
C PRO A 133 -13.66 31.72 -2.04
N SER A 134 -12.56 32.37 -1.69
CA SER A 134 -11.79 32.00 -0.50
C SER A 134 -12.58 32.28 0.78
N VAL A 135 -12.86 31.26 1.58
CA VAL A 135 -13.45 31.42 2.92
C VAL A 135 -12.37 31.32 3.98
N ASN A 136 -12.32 32.32 4.86
CA ASN A 136 -11.48 32.29 6.06
C ASN A 136 -12.28 31.67 7.20
N LEU A 137 -11.71 30.66 7.85
CA LEU A 137 -12.32 30.00 9.01
C LEU A 137 -11.48 30.28 10.26
N THR A 138 -12.11 30.81 11.30
CA THR A 138 -11.51 30.97 12.63
C THR A 138 -12.26 30.13 13.65
N LEU A 139 -11.57 29.17 14.25
CA LEU A 139 -12.07 28.27 15.29
C LEU A 139 -11.38 28.59 16.61
N GLN A 140 -11.95 29.46 17.44
CA GLN A 140 -11.36 29.76 18.75
C GLN A 140 -11.58 28.59 19.73
N GLN A 141 -10.82 28.59 20.82
CA GLN A 141 -10.97 27.58 21.88
C GLN A 141 -12.43 27.52 22.36
N GLY A 142 -12.99 26.31 22.44
CA GLY A 142 -14.38 26.07 22.79
C GLY A 142 -15.37 26.18 21.62
N GLY A 143 -14.98 26.72 20.46
CA GLY A 143 -15.77 26.66 19.24
C GLY A 143 -15.73 25.26 18.59
N THR A 144 -16.82 24.85 17.96
CA THR A 144 -16.95 23.54 17.30
C THR A 144 -17.48 23.65 15.87
N LEU A 145 -16.80 23.01 14.93
CA LEU A 145 -17.26 22.80 13.55
C LEU A 145 -17.61 21.33 13.34
N ASN A 146 -18.84 21.04 12.93
CA ASN A 146 -19.29 19.71 12.56
C ASN A 146 -19.51 19.65 11.04
N LEU A 147 -19.03 18.58 10.41
CA LEU A 147 -19.12 18.33 8.98
C LEU A 147 -19.73 16.94 8.81
N ASP A 148 -21.04 16.90 8.55
CA ASP A 148 -21.79 15.64 8.41
C ASP A 148 -22.26 15.46 6.97
N LYS A 149 -22.03 14.27 6.39
CA LYS A 149 -22.38 13.94 5.00
C LYS A 149 -21.90 14.99 3.98
N SER A 150 -20.77 15.63 4.26
CA SER A 150 -20.31 16.84 3.56
C SER A 150 -18.98 16.60 2.84
N ASN A 151 -18.77 17.30 1.73
CA ASN A 151 -17.54 17.27 0.94
C ASN A 151 -16.96 18.69 0.85
N ILE A 152 -16.01 19.01 1.73
CA ILE A 152 -15.50 20.38 1.87
C ILE A 152 -13.98 20.43 1.71
N VAL A 153 -13.52 21.36 0.88
CA VAL A 153 -12.12 21.74 0.79
C VAL A 153 -11.91 23.03 1.58
N MET A 154 -11.18 22.97 2.70
CA MET A 154 -10.88 24.11 3.57
C MET A 154 -9.65 24.87 3.07
N ASN A 155 -9.72 26.20 3.04
CA ASN A 155 -8.58 27.03 2.63
C ASN A 155 -7.80 27.62 3.81
N ASN A 156 -8.22 28.78 4.32
CA ASN A 156 -7.54 29.52 5.39
C ASN A 156 -8.22 29.25 6.73
N ALA A 157 -8.03 28.06 7.29
CA ALA A 157 -8.60 27.70 8.59
C ALA A 157 -7.57 27.84 9.72
N SER A 158 -7.92 28.43 10.87
CA SER A 158 -6.99 28.59 11.99
C SER A 158 -7.67 28.54 13.35
N GLY A 159 -6.91 28.16 14.38
CA GLY A 159 -7.31 28.25 15.78
C GLY A 159 -7.33 26.91 16.52
N ALA A 160 -7.84 26.93 17.76
CA ALA A 160 -7.77 25.82 18.72
C ALA A 160 -9.13 25.17 19.01
N GLY A 161 -10.18 25.51 18.25
CA GLY A 161 -11.50 24.87 18.34
C GLY A 161 -11.52 23.45 17.76
N ALA A 162 -12.60 22.72 18.03
CA ALA A 162 -12.77 21.33 17.62
C ALA A 162 -13.36 21.23 16.21
N VAL A 163 -12.92 20.21 15.46
CA VAL A 163 -13.52 19.82 14.18
C VAL A 163 -13.98 18.38 14.25
N ASN A 164 -15.24 18.12 13.92
CA ASN A 164 -15.82 16.78 13.88
C ASN A 164 -16.28 16.46 12.45
N ILE A 165 -15.87 15.30 11.93
CA ILE A 165 -16.11 14.86 10.56
C ILE A 165 -16.83 13.51 10.60
N THR A 166 -18.08 13.47 10.13
CA THR A 166 -18.98 12.31 10.27
C THR A 166 -19.80 12.04 9.01
N GLY A 167 -20.58 10.95 9.01
CA GLY A 167 -21.59 10.69 7.98
C GLY A 167 -21.02 10.36 6.60
N GLY A 168 -19.80 9.83 6.52
CA GLY A 168 -19.13 9.53 5.25
C GLY A 168 -18.57 10.77 4.56
N SER A 169 -18.31 11.84 5.30
CA SER A 169 -17.76 13.09 4.76
C SER A 169 -16.37 12.91 4.15
N VAL A 170 -16.07 13.73 3.14
CA VAL A 170 -14.74 13.80 2.50
C VAL A 170 -14.21 15.22 2.63
N ILE A 171 -13.29 15.42 3.58
CA ILE A 171 -12.78 16.74 3.94
C ILE A 171 -11.30 16.84 3.59
N SER A 172 -10.86 17.98 3.05
CA SER A 172 -9.44 18.22 2.82
C SER A 172 -9.04 19.66 3.13
N THR A 173 -7.77 19.90 3.43
CA THR A 173 -7.19 21.26 3.46
C THR A 173 -6.50 21.55 2.12
N ALA A 174 -6.57 22.79 1.65
CA ALA A 174 -6.07 23.20 0.34
C ALA A 174 -4.63 23.74 0.35
N SER A 175 -4.16 24.27 1.48
CA SER A 175 -2.90 25.02 1.56
C SER A 175 -2.17 24.81 2.89
N ASN A 176 -0.87 25.10 2.92
CA ASN A 176 -0.04 25.24 4.14
C ASN A 176 -0.50 26.33 5.13
N SER A 177 -1.55 27.08 4.80
CA SER A 177 -2.07 28.16 5.64
C SER A 177 -3.13 27.67 6.63
N THR A 178 -3.62 26.43 6.52
CA THR A 178 -4.50 25.85 7.55
C THR A 178 -3.71 25.48 8.81
N LYS A 179 -4.05 26.09 9.95
CA LYS A 179 -3.39 25.95 11.25
C LYS A 179 -4.40 25.68 12.35
N ILE A 180 -5.10 24.55 12.23
CA ILE A 180 -6.01 24.06 13.28
C ILE A 180 -5.16 23.27 14.28
N SER A 181 -4.98 23.82 15.47
CA SER A 181 -4.25 23.18 16.57
C SER A 181 -5.18 22.45 17.55
N GLY A 182 -6.49 22.69 17.45
CA GLY A 182 -7.51 21.98 18.20
C GLY A 182 -7.70 20.53 17.76
N PRO A 183 -8.52 19.75 18.48
CA PRO A 183 -8.77 18.35 18.16
C PRO A 183 -9.58 18.21 16.86
N ILE A 184 -9.12 17.33 15.97
CA ILE A 184 -9.83 16.90 14.78
C ILE A 184 -10.28 15.45 14.99
N THR A 185 -11.57 15.20 14.96
CA THR A 185 -12.16 13.86 15.12
C THR A 185 -12.84 13.43 13.83
N VAL A 186 -12.44 12.28 13.30
CA VAL A 186 -12.99 11.70 12.08
C VAL A 186 -13.65 10.37 12.42
N THR A 187 -14.91 10.19 12.08
CA THR A 187 -15.68 8.97 12.36
C THR A 187 -16.33 8.44 11.09
N GLY A 188 -15.94 7.24 10.64
CA GLY A 188 -16.47 6.60 9.43
C GLY A 188 -16.35 7.46 8.16
N SER A 189 -15.37 8.38 8.13
CA SER A 189 -15.22 9.44 7.14
C SER A 189 -13.75 9.62 6.75
N SER A 190 -13.44 10.54 5.83
CA SER A 190 -12.09 10.80 5.36
C SER A 190 -11.65 12.24 5.56
N PHE A 191 -10.39 12.41 5.96
CA PHE A 191 -9.74 13.70 6.12
C PHE A 191 -8.37 13.70 5.46
N THR A 192 -8.10 14.66 4.57
CA THR A 192 -6.80 14.86 3.94
C THR A 192 -6.21 16.20 4.38
N ASP A 193 -5.15 16.14 5.17
CA ASP A 193 -4.40 17.31 5.58
C ASP A 193 -3.24 17.59 4.62
N LYS A 194 -3.27 18.75 3.95
CA LYS A 194 -2.19 19.32 3.12
C LYS A 194 -1.48 20.49 3.80
N SER A 195 -1.74 20.79 5.09
CA SER A 195 -1.25 21.99 5.77
C SER A 195 -0.21 21.82 6.88
N GLN A 196 0.00 20.58 7.35
CA GLN A 196 0.87 20.11 8.44
C GLN A 196 0.09 19.96 9.75
N LEU A 197 -0.15 18.70 10.13
CA LEU A 197 -0.82 18.36 11.37
C LEU A 197 0.03 18.80 12.57
N THR A 198 -0.52 19.70 13.38
CA THR A 198 0.10 20.20 14.62
C THR A 198 -0.68 19.82 15.88
N GLY A 199 -1.99 19.62 15.76
CA GLY A 199 -2.87 19.17 16.84
C GLY A 199 -3.05 17.65 16.91
N THR A 200 -4.17 17.22 17.49
CA THR A 200 -4.54 15.80 17.60
C THR A 200 -5.53 15.42 16.50
N LEU A 201 -5.22 14.37 15.74
CA LEU A 201 -6.13 13.71 14.82
C LEU A 201 -6.61 12.39 15.43
N THR A 202 -7.91 12.29 15.73
CA THR A 202 -8.54 11.06 16.23
C THR A 202 -9.34 10.40 15.11
N LEU A 203 -9.09 9.12 14.87
CA LEU A 203 -9.77 8.32 13.85
C LEU A 203 -10.64 7.24 14.48
N ASN A 204 -11.92 7.17 14.10
CA ASN A 204 -12.90 6.21 14.62
C ASN A 204 -13.69 5.52 13.50
N ASP A 205 -14.13 4.29 13.76
CA ASP A 205 -15.14 3.55 13.01
C ASP A 205 -14.89 3.47 11.50
N GLY A 206 -13.66 3.15 11.09
CA GLY A 206 -13.31 3.02 9.67
C GLY A 206 -12.77 4.29 9.04
N ALA A 207 -12.44 5.30 9.84
CA ALA A 207 -11.95 6.58 9.34
C ALA A 207 -10.59 6.46 8.65
N THR A 208 -10.37 7.34 7.68
CA THR A 208 -9.09 7.48 6.96
C THR A 208 -8.54 8.89 7.10
N GLY A 209 -7.32 9.02 7.62
CA GLY A 209 -6.54 10.24 7.64
C GLY A 209 -5.40 10.18 6.62
N THR A 210 -5.26 11.18 5.77
CA THR A 210 -4.12 11.29 4.84
C THR A 210 -3.35 12.57 5.16
N LEU A 211 -2.06 12.46 5.46
CA LEU A 211 -1.17 13.58 5.72
C LEU A 211 -0.33 13.79 4.46
N ALA A 212 -0.79 14.65 3.57
CA ALA A 212 -0.24 14.89 2.22
C ALA A 212 0.50 16.23 2.14
N THR A 213 1.39 16.48 3.10
CA THR A 213 2.10 17.75 3.28
C THR A 213 3.55 17.65 2.84
N GLY A 214 4.13 18.74 2.32
CA GLY A 214 5.58 18.83 2.10
C GLY A 214 6.42 18.98 3.37
N SER A 215 5.77 19.07 4.54
CA SER A 215 6.40 19.15 5.87
C SER A 215 5.94 17.98 6.72
N TRP A 216 6.84 17.35 7.47
CA TRP A 216 6.47 16.24 8.35
C TRP A 216 5.53 16.70 9.49
N PRO A 217 4.46 15.94 9.80
CA PRO A 217 3.54 16.28 10.89
C PRO A 217 4.24 16.29 12.27
N THR A 218 3.86 17.23 13.12
CA THR A 218 4.38 17.33 14.51
C THR A 218 3.32 17.03 15.57
N GLY A 219 2.08 16.76 15.13
CA GLY A 219 0.95 16.46 15.99
C GLY A 219 0.93 15.02 16.52
N THR A 220 -0.25 14.58 16.94
CA THR A 220 -0.50 13.21 17.40
C THR A 220 -1.64 12.58 16.60
N VAL A 221 -1.48 11.32 16.21
CA VAL A 221 -2.56 10.51 15.63
C VAL A 221 -3.04 9.51 16.66
N VAL A 222 -4.34 9.51 16.95
CA VAL A 222 -5.00 8.62 17.91
C VAL A 222 -5.92 7.67 17.14
N PHE A 223 -5.69 6.37 17.30
CA PHE A 223 -6.56 5.34 16.78
C PHE A 223 -7.64 5.02 17.81
N GLY A 224 -8.87 5.47 17.55
CA GLY A 224 -10.02 5.25 18.42
C GLY A 224 -10.73 3.92 18.14
N SER A 225 -12.06 3.93 18.05
CA SER A 225 -12.84 2.71 17.78
C SER A 225 -12.71 2.24 16.32
N GLY A 226 -13.06 0.97 16.05
CA GLY A 226 -13.02 0.41 14.70
C GLY A 226 -11.61 0.24 14.11
N ASN A 227 -11.54 -0.04 12.81
CA ASN A 227 -10.30 -0.27 12.06
C ASN A 227 -10.00 0.94 11.19
N ASN A 228 -9.02 1.75 11.56
CA ASN A 228 -8.76 3.04 10.94
C ASN A 228 -7.48 3.04 10.13
N THR A 229 -7.37 3.98 9.19
CA THR A 229 -6.20 4.11 8.32
C THR A 229 -5.58 5.48 8.45
N VAL A 230 -4.25 5.54 8.58
CA VAL A 230 -3.50 6.77 8.38
C VAL A 230 -2.41 6.60 7.33
N VAL A 231 -2.32 7.57 6.42
CA VAL A 231 -1.28 7.66 5.39
C VAL A 231 -0.38 8.84 5.74
N LEU A 232 0.92 8.60 5.84
CA LEU A 232 1.95 9.58 6.17
C LEU A 232 2.52 10.23 4.91
N PRO A 233 3.10 11.45 5.05
CA PRO A 233 3.70 12.14 3.93
C PRO A 233 4.96 11.42 3.45
N SER A 234 5.35 11.74 2.23
CA SER A 234 6.37 11.01 1.49
C SER A 234 7.57 11.88 1.06
N ASP A 235 7.40 13.19 1.05
CA ASP A 235 8.46 14.15 0.71
C ASP A 235 9.18 14.61 1.99
N SER A 236 10.21 13.88 2.41
CA SER A 236 11.02 14.22 3.59
C SER A 236 12.46 13.73 3.46
N TRP A 237 13.34 14.23 4.35
CA TRP A 237 14.77 13.87 4.38
C TRP A 237 15.22 13.46 5.78
N GLY A 238 16.10 12.46 5.85
CA GLY A 238 16.61 11.92 7.11
C GLY A 238 15.52 11.31 7.99
N THR A 239 15.79 11.20 9.28
CA THR A 239 14.89 10.57 10.24
C THR A 239 13.73 11.49 10.59
N GLN A 240 12.52 11.04 10.34
CA GLN A 240 11.29 11.70 10.75
C GLN A 240 10.54 10.84 11.77
N SER A 241 9.78 11.48 12.66
CA SER A 241 9.04 10.77 13.72
C SER A 241 7.65 11.35 13.95
N LEU A 242 6.66 10.50 14.25
CA LEU A 242 5.29 10.92 14.55
C LEU A 242 4.75 10.16 15.76
N THR A 243 4.14 10.90 16.69
CA THR A 243 3.48 10.31 17.87
C THR A 243 2.18 9.62 17.46
N LEU A 244 2.06 8.34 17.82
CA LEU A 244 0.86 7.53 17.65
C LEU A 244 0.30 7.16 19.02
N GLN A 245 -1.01 6.98 19.12
CA GLN A 245 -1.66 6.45 20.32
C GLN A 245 -2.71 5.41 19.96
N ASN A 246 -2.83 4.39 20.79
CA ASN A 246 -3.88 3.35 20.72
C ASN A 246 -3.91 2.55 19.41
N LEU A 247 -2.79 2.52 18.67
CA LEU A 247 -2.66 1.71 17.49
C LEU A 247 -2.89 0.23 17.85
N LYS A 248 -3.86 -0.42 17.21
CA LYS A 248 -4.29 -1.79 17.55
C LYS A 248 -4.43 -2.67 16.31
N GLN A 249 -4.67 -3.96 16.56
CA GLN A 249 -4.95 -4.92 15.50
C GLN A 249 -6.14 -4.46 14.64
N GLY A 250 -5.93 -4.39 13.32
CA GLY A 250 -6.94 -3.98 12.34
C GLY A 250 -6.78 -2.55 11.84
N ASP A 251 -6.06 -1.70 12.59
CA ASP A 251 -5.62 -0.39 12.12
C ASP A 251 -4.50 -0.51 11.08
N ARG A 252 -4.31 0.58 10.34
CA ARG A 252 -3.58 0.62 9.08
C ARG A 252 -2.70 1.86 9.01
N LEU A 253 -1.44 1.67 8.63
CA LEU A 253 -0.44 2.74 8.48
C LEU A 253 0.25 2.60 7.13
N GLY A 254 0.43 3.70 6.39
CA GLY A 254 1.11 3.71 5.10
C GLY A 254 1.92 4.98 4.87
N ILE A 255 2.80 4.97 3.87
CA ILE A 255 3.58 6.13 3.40
C ILE A 255 3.33 6.26 1.89
N ASP A 256 2.99 7.45 1.42
CA ASP A 256 2.49 7.64 0.05
C ASP A 256 3.60 7.73 -1.02
N GLY A 257 3.95 6.63 -1.69
CA GLY A 257 4.70 6.71 -2.96
C GLY A 257 6.19 7.10 -2.90
N SER A 258 6.82 7.08 -1.72
CA SER A 258 8.26 7.42 -1.55
C SER A 258 9.15 6.25 -1.20
N THR A 259 10.43 6.40 -1.56
CA THR A 259 11.51 5.50 -1.14
C THR A 259 11.95 5.85 0.28
N VAL A 260 11.97 4.86 1.17
CA VAL A 260 12.49 4.99 2.55
C VAL A 260 13.63 3.99 2.75
N ASN A 261 14.61 4.35 3.57
CA ASN A 261 15.70 3.48 3.97
C ASN A 261 15.23 2.46 5.02
N SER A 262 14.43 2.90 5.98
CA SER A 262 13.87 2.04 7.04
C SER A 262 12.65 2.68 7.69
N VAL A 263 11.83 1.85 8.33
CA VAL A 263 10.71 2.27 9.19
C VAL A 263 10.81 1.50 10.50
N THR A 264 10.75 2.21 11.62
CA THR A 264 10.74 1.66 12.97
C THR A 264 9.43 2.02 13.65
N LEU A 265 8.63 1.03 14.00
CA LEU A 265 7.39 1.22 14.75
C LEU A 265 7.56 0.81 16.21
N ALA A 266 7.25 1.74 17.11
CA ALA A 266 7.16 1.54 18.56
C ALA A 266 5.74 1.83 19.05
N SER A 267 5.41 1.38 20.25
CA SER A 267 4.04 1.37 20.80
C SER A 267 3.32 2.74 20.76
N ASN A 268 4.07 3.84 20.78
CA ASN A 268 3.53 5.21 20.72
C ASN A 268 4.21 6.11 19.66
N ASN A 269 5.02 5.55 18.76
CA ASN A 269 5.81 6.35 17.82
C ASN A 269 6.14 5.56 16.56
N ILE A 270 6.11 6.22 15.41
CA ILE A 270 6.73 5.73 14.19
C ILE A 270 7.91 6.61 13.83
N SER A 271 9.04 5.99 13.50
CA SER A 271 10.21 6.65 12.91
C SER A 271 10.43 6.15 11.48
N VAL A 272 10.66 7.07 10.55
CA VAL A 272 10.89 6.77 9.13
C VAL A 272 12.20 7.42 8.71
N GLU A 273 13.13 6.64 8.17
CA GLU A 273 14.38 7.16 7.60
C GLU A 273 14.24 7.35 6.08
N PHE A 274 14.32 8.59 5.61
CA PHE A 274 14.34 8.90 4.18
C PHE A 274 15.78 9.04 3.66
N PRO A 275 16.04 8.71 2.37
CA PRO A 275 17.32 8.98 1.73
C PRO A 275 17.76 10.44 1.92
N ASN A 276 19.01 10.65 2.33
CA ASN A 276 19.58 11.97 2.55
C ASN A 276 20.72 12.24 1.54
N PRO A 277 20.59 13.23 0.64
CA PRO A 277 21.62 13.54 -0.35
C PRO A 277 22.92 14.11 0.24
N ASP A 278 22.93 14.60 1.49
CA ASP A 278 24.02 15.40 2.06
C ASP A 278 24.89 14.70 3.13
N LYS A 279 24.67 13.42 3.46
CA LYS A 279 25.50 12.68 4.45
C LYS A 279 26.58 11.81 3.77
N THR A 280 27.80 12.33 3.69
CA THR A 280 29.01 11.65 3.19
C THR A 280 29.63 10.61 4.15
N SER A 281 28.85 9.94 5.00
CA SER A 281 29.39 8.96 5.98
C SER A 281 28.48 7.75 6.22
N GLN A 282 28.17 7.06 5.13
CA GLN A 282 28.30 5.60 4.96
C GLN A 282 27.71 5.32 3.58
N GLN A 283 28.56 5.51 2.57
CA GLN A 283 28.30 5.07 1.22
C GLN A 283 28.37 3.53 1.22
N THR A 284 27.30 2.88 1.67
CA THR A 284 26.99 1.55 1.15
C THR A 284 26.61 1.80 -0.29
N THR A 285 27.48 1.41 -1.20
CA THR A 285 27.30 1.52 -2.65
C THR A 285 25.88 1.12 -3.03
N ILE A 286 25.04 2.11 -3.34
CA ILE A 286 23.72 1.89 -3.94
C ILE A 286 24.00 1.54 -5.40
N SER A 287 24.24 0.25 -5.67
CA SER A 287 24.19 -0.28 -7.01
C SER A 287 22.74 -0.28 -7.47
N SER A 288 22.43 0.64 -8.38
CA SER A 288 21.48 0.51 -9.49
C SER A 288 20.13 -0.18 -9.23
N SER A 289 19.07 0.57 -9.51
CA SER A 289 17.63 0.23 -9.49
C SER A 289 16.96 0.23 -8.12
N LEU A 290 16.67 1.43 -7.62
CA LEU A 290 15.66 1.62 -6.58
C LEU A 290 14.46 2.30 -7.22
N LYS A 291 13.53 1.48 -7.71
CA LYS A 291 12.15 1.90 -7.89
C LYS A 291 11.54 2.07 -6.50
N ALA A 292 10.56 2.96 -6.39
CA ALA A 292 9.83 3.31 -5.18
C ALA A 292 9.70 2.13 -4.20
N VAL A 293 9.92 2.40 -2.92
CA VAL A 293 9.30 1.59 -1.87
C VAL A 293 7.79 1.71 -2.09
N THR A 294 7.25 0.77 -2.84
CA THR A 294 5.83 0.44 -2.72
C THR A 294 5.81 -0.55 -1.58
N TYR A 295 5.34 -0.11 -0.43
CA TYR A 295 4.79 -1.03 0.55
C TYR A 295 3.61 -1.73 -0.13
N ASP A 296 3.84 -2.85 -0.82
CA ASP A 296 2.77 -3.78 -1.18
C ASP A 296 2.86 -5.06 -0.34
N SER A 297 2.35 -4.97 0.88
CA SER A 297 1.62 -6.07 1.50
C SER A 297 0.42 -5.47 2.21
N SER A 298 -0.76 -6.02 1.95
CA SER A 298 -2.05 -5.45 2.35
C SER A 298 -2.10 -5.26 3.86
N PHE A 299 -1.91 -4.03 4.34
CA PHE A 299 -2.18 -3.56 5.69
C PHE A 299 -2.13 -4.64 6.77
N THR A 300 -0.92 -5.00 7.23
CA THR A 300 -0.76 -5.88 8.38
C THR A 300 -0.94 -5.11 9.69
N THR A 301 -1.53 -5.79 10.65
CA THR A 301 -1.89 -5.33 11.99
C THR A 301 -0.69 -4.79 12.77
N ALA A 302 -0.90 -3.76 13.57
CA ALA A 302 0.15 -3.18 14.42
C ALA A 302 0.75 -4.18 15.44
N PRO A 303 2.06 -4.11 15.71
CA PRO A 303 2.69 -4.85 16.80
C PRO A 303 2.15 -4.41 18.15
N THR A 304 1.93 -5.38 19.05
CA THR A 304 1.54 -5.12 20.43
C THR A 304 2.76 -5.00 21.34
N GLY A 305 2.81 -3.92 22.12
CA GLY A 305 3.48 -3.87 23.43
C GLY A 305 5.01 -3.72 23.43
N SER A 306 5.76 -4.75 23.04
CA SER A 306 7.20 -4.85 23.32
C SER A 306 8.08 -5.35 22.15
N ASP A 307 7.52 -5.67 20.99
CA ASP A 307 8.28 -6.08 19.80
C ASP A 307 8.48 -4.89 18.86
N THR A 308 9.74 -4.48 18.68
CA THR A 308 10.11 -3.54 17.61
C THR A 308 10.16 -4.33 16.31
N GLN A 309 9.31 -3.98 15.33
CA GLN A 309 9.42 -4.56 13.99
C GLN A 309 10.28 -3.65 13.11
N THR A 310 11.35 -4.22 12.56
CA THR A 310 12.14 -3.62 11.48
C THR A 310 11.83 -4.45 10.23
N THR A 311 11.35 -3.81 9.17
CA THR A 311 11.10 -4.48 7.88
C THR A 311 12.04 -3.91 6.83
N GLU A 312 12.89 -4.76 6.27
CA GLU A 312 13.55 -4.55 4.98
C GLU A 312 12.66 -5.14 3.87
N ILE A 313 12.56 -4.50 2.72
CA ILE A 313 11.55 -4.85 1.70
C ILE A 313 11.99 -6.05 0.88
N ASP A 314 11.10 -7.05 0.84
CA ASP A 314 11.18 -8.24 -0.02
C ASP A 314 10.83 -7.87 -1.48
N ASN A 315 11.74 -8.21 -2.40
CA ASN A 315 11.84 -7.69 -3.76
C ASN A 315 11.17 -8.57 -4.84
N ASN A 316 10.08 -9.33 -4.57
CA ASN A 316 9.30 -9.97 -5.66
C ASN A 316 8.05 -10.72 -5.17
N GLN A 317 6.89 -10.05 -5.08
CA GLN A 317 5.62 -10.76 -5.22
C GLN A 317 5.25 -10.79 -6.71
N GLY A 318 5.41 -11.96 -7.33
CA GLY A 318 5.29 -12.11 -8.77
C GLY A 318 3.89 -11.72 -9.26
N VAL A 319 3.87 -10.89 -10.29
CA VAL A 319 2.64 -10.46 -10.97
C VAL A 319 1.99 -11.70 -11.60
N ILE A 320 0.70 -11.93 -11.33
CA ILE A 320 -0.09 -13.06 -11.84
C ILE A 320 -1.12 -12.49 -12.83
N CYS A 321 -0.91 -12.50 -14.14
CA CYS A 321 -1.78 -11.79 -15.10
C CYS A 321 -1.74 -12.35 -16.53
N PHE A 322 -2.74 -11.98 -17.33
CA PHE A 322 -2.78 -12.13 -18.79
C PHE A 322 -2.12 -10.94 -19.48
N LEU A 323 -1.56 -11.12 -20.67
CA LEU A 323 -1.17 -10.00 -21.54
C LEU A 323 -2.32 -9.64 -22.49
N ALA A 324 -2.29 -8.40 -23.03
CA ALA A 324 -3.23 -7.93 -24.05
C ALA A 324 -3.35 -8.92 -25.22
N GLY A 325 -4.57 -9.10 -25.74
CA GLY A 325 -4.88 -10.05 -26.81
C GLY A 325 -5.21 -11.46 -26.34
N SER A 326 -5.11 -11.75 -25.04
CA SER A 326 -5.60 -13.02 -24.47
C SER A 326 -7.13 -13.06 -24.55
N MET A 327 -7.70 -14.09 -25.15
CA MET A 327 -9.13 -14.21 -25.45
C MET A 327 -9.82 -15.08 -24.42
N ILE A 328 -10.64 -14.46 -23.56
CA ILE A 328 -11.38 -15.11 -22.48
C ILE A 328 -12.74 -15.59 -22.99
N ALA A 329 -13.10 -16.82 -22.64
CA ALA A 329 -14.38 -17.42 -23.01
C ALA A 329 -15.55 -16.80 -22.23
N THR A 330 -16.60 -16.41 -22.96
CA THR A 330 -17.87 -15.87 -22.46
C THR A 330 -19.03 -16.68 -23.04
N PRO A 331 -20.26 -16.55 -22.49
CA PRO A 331 -21.43 -17.23 -23.06
C PRO A 331 -21.70 -16.91 -24.53
N ASN A 332 -21.23 -15.74 -25.01
CA ASN A 332 -21.51 -15.21 -26.34
C ASN A 332 -20.30 -15.30 -27.29
N GLY A 333 -19.24 -16.03 -26.92
CA GLY A 333 -18.04 -16.17 -27.73
C GLY A 333 -16.77 -15.93 -26.91
N VAL A 334 -15.75 -15.35 -27.54
CA VAL A 334 -14.50 -14.99 -26.85
C VAL A 334 -14.29 -13.48 -26.90
N VAL A 335 -13.79 -12.92 -25.79
CA VAL A 335 -13.54 -11.48 -25.64
C VAL A 335 -12.10 -11.27 -25.20
N ALA A 336 -11.41 -10.30 -25.81
CA ALA A 336 -10.05 -9.96 -25.41
C ALA A 336 -10.03 -9.46 -23.96
N VAL A 337 -9.05 -9.88 -23.16
CA VAL A 337 -8.99 -9.60 -21.72
C VAL A 337 -8.99 -8.11 -21.41
N GLU A 338 -8.36 -7.30 -22.27
CA GLU A 338 -8.34 -5.83 -22.17
C GLU A 338 -9.71 -5.17 -22.40
N ASN A 339 -10.67 -5.90 -22.95
CA ASN A 339 -12.04 -5.44 -23.21
C ASN A 339 -13.06 -5.97 -22.20
N ILE A 340 -12.68 -6.88 -21.30
CA ILE A 340 -13.56 -7.33 -20.23
C ILE A 340 -13.73 -6.21 -19.20
N ARG A 341 -14.97 -6.01 -18.76
CA ARG A 341 -15.36 -5.04 -17.73
C ARG A 341 -16.12 -5.73 -16.61
N ARG A 342 -16.21 -5.05 -15.46
CA ARG A 342 -17.06 -5.49 -14.37
C ARG A 342 -18.50 -5.58 -14.85
N GLY A 343 -19.19 -6.66 -14.47
CA GLY A 343 -20.56 -6.96 -14.90
C GLY A 343 -20.64 -7.87 -16.12
N ASP A 344 -19.55 -8.00 -16.89
CA ASP A 344 -19.50 -8.98 -17.98
C ASP A 344 -19.59 -10.40 -17.44
N GLU A 345 -20.04 -11.33 -18.28
CA GLU A 345 -20.14 -12.74 -17.94
C GLU A 345 -18.99 -13.53 -18.57
N VAL A 346 -18.34 -14.37 -17.77
CA VAL A 346 -17.30 -15.30 -18.22
C VAL A 346 -17.72 -16.74 -17.96
N LEU A 347 -17.22 -17.65 -18.79
CA LEU A 347 -17.37 -19.09 -18.56
C LEU A 347 -16.37 -19.54 -17.51
N THR A 348 -16.87 -20.18 -16.46
CA THR A 348 -16.05 -20.81 -15.42
C THR A 348 -16.26 -22.31 -15.39
N PHE A 349 -15.27 -23.04 -14.88
CA PHE A 349 -15.26 -24.50 -14.89
C PHE A 349 -15.13 -25.01 -13.45
N VAL A 350 -16.14 -25.75 -12.99
CA VAL A 350 -16.17 -26.34 -11.64
C VAL A 350 -16.45 -27.83 -11.80
N ASN A 351 -15.53 -28.68 -11.36
CA ASN A 351 -15.66 -30.13 -11.45
C ASN A 351 -16.02 -30.65 -12.86
N GLY A 352 -15.46 -30.02 -13.90
CA GLY A 352 -15.70 -30.38 -15.30
C GLY A 352 -17.02 -29.87 -15.88
N VAL A 353 -17.81 -29.11 -15.12
CA VAL A 353 -19.06 -28.48 -15.57
C VAL A 353 -18.82 -26.99 -15.84
N THR A 354 -19.35 -26.52 -16.96
CA THR A 354 -19.31 -25.10 -17.33
C THR A 354 -20.41 -24.32 -16.62
N HIS A 355 -20.05 -23.21 -16.00
CA HIS A 355 -20.94 -22.25 -15.36
C HIS A 355 -20.72 -20.87 -15.97
N VAL A 356 -21.74 -20.01 -15.86
CA VAL A 356 -21.62 -18.60 -16.17
C VAL A 356 -21.47 -17.85 -14.84
N ARG A 357 -20.43 -17.03 -14.71
CA ARG A 357 -20.23 -16.17 -13.53
C ARG A 357 -19.98 -14.73 -13.96
N PRO A 358 -20.55 -13.75 -13.24
CA PRO A 358 -20.26 -12.35 -13.49
C PRO A 358 -18.84 -12.00 -13.03
N VAL A 359 -18.18 -11.17 -13.81
CA VAL A 359 -16.93 -10.51 -13.48
C VAL A 359 -17.22 -9.45 -12.43
N VAL A 360 -16.71 -9.64 -11.22
CA VAL A 360 -16.86 -8.66 -10.13
C VAL A 360 -15.82 -7.56 -10.23
N TRP A 361 -14.75 -7.77 -11.00
CA TRP A 361 -13.69 -6.81 -11.24
C TRP A 361 -12.79 -7.19 -12.41
N ALA A 362 -12.26 -6.17 -13.09
CA ALA A 362 -11.22 -6.30 -14.08
C ALA A 362 -10.21 -5.17 -13.87
N GLY A 363 -8.91 -5.49 -13.87
CA GLY A 363 -7.83 -4.54 -13.64
C GLY A 363 -6.71 -4.67 -14.65
N MET A 364 -5.97 -3.58 -14.86
CA MET A 364 -4.82 -3.47 -15.76
C MET A 364 -3.63 -2.79 -15.08
N ALA A 365 -2.42 -3.24 -15.39
CA ALA A 365 -1.20 -2.51 -15.06
C ALA A 365 -0.11 -2.73 -16.13
N GLN A 366 1.03 -2.10 -15.94
CA GLN A 366 2.17 -2.11 -16.87
C GLN A 366 3.36 -2.80 -16.23
N ALA A 367 4.05 -3.66 -16.99
CA ALA A 367 5.31 -4.27 -16.59
C ALA A 367 6.45 -3.79 -17.50
N THR A 368 7.64 -3.69 -16.91
CA THR A 368 8.90 -3.48 -17.63
C THR A 368 9.90 -4.50 -17.14
N VAL A 369 10.52 -5.22 -18.07
CA VAL A 369 11.49 -6.28 -17.78
C VAL A 369 12.79 -5.71 -17.23
N ASN A 370 13.37 -6.38 -16.24
CA ASN A 370 14.75 -6.19 -15.79
C ASN A 370 15.67 -7.31 -16.31
N PRO A 371 16.40 -7.11 -17.42
CA PRO A 371 17.25 -8.14 -18.02
C PRO A 371 18.50 -8.48 -17.19
N ALA A 372 18.77 -7.76 -16.09
CA ALA A 372 19.86 -8.09 -15.16
C ALA A 372 19.51 -9.26 -14.22
N LEU A 373 18.23 -9.61 -14.13
CA LEU A 373 17.75 -10.73 -13.32
C LEU A 373 17.61 -12.00 -14.16
N PRO A 374 17.59 -13.19 -13.53
CA PRO A 374 17.22 -14.42 -14.23
C PRO A 374 15.80 -14.34 -14.82
N ASP A 375 15.54 -15.03 -15.94
CA ASP A 375 14.30 -14.88 -16.72
C ASP A 375 13.01 -15.01 -15.88
N ASP A 376 12.98 -15.93 -14.92
CA ASP A 376 11.85 -16.20 -14.03
C ASP A 376 11.61 -15.10 -12.97
N MET A 377 12.55 -14.17 -12.84
CA MET A 377 12.50 -12.99 -11.96
C MET A 377 12.58 -11.66 -12.73
N ALA A 378 13.01 -11.69 -14.00
CA ALA A 378 13.20 -10.53 -14.86
C ALA A 378 11.89 -9.87 -15.29
N GLY A 379 10.76 -10.56 -15.13
CA GLY A 379 9.44 -10.07 -15.55
C GLY A 379 9.12 -10.34 -17.02
N TYR A 380 9.89 -11.19 -17.71
CA TYR A 380 9.53 -11.64 -19.06
C TYR A 380 8.18 -12.41 -19.02
N PRO A 381 7.29 -12.19 -19.99
CA PRO A 381 6.08 -13.01 -20.10
C PRO A 381 6.45 -14.42 -20.56
N VAL A 382 5.67 -15.40 -20.13
CA VAL A 382 5.71 -16.76 -20.64
C VAL A 382 4.79 -16.84 -21.85
N ARG A 383 5.35 -17.22 -23.00
CA ARG A 383 4.61 -17.56 -24.22
C ARG A 383 4.37 -19.06 -24.24
N ILE A 384 3.11 -19.43 -24.39
CA ILE A 384 2.64 -20.80 -24.62
C ILE A 384 2.14 -20.83 -26.05
N LEU A 385 2.86 -21.53 -26.94
CA LEU A 385 2.50 -21.56 -28.36
C LEU A 385 1.15 -22.25 -28.59
N ALA A 386 0.49 -21.92 -29.69
CA ALA A 386 -0.64 -22.72 -30.18
C ALA A 386 -0.28 -24.22 -30.22
N ASP A 387 -1.23 -25.09 -29.88
CA ASP A 387 -1.08 -26.55 -29.81
C ASP A 387 -0.08 -27.09 -28.76
N ALA A 388 0.51 -26.23 -27.91
CA ALA A 388 1.60 -26.60 -27.01
C ALA A 388 1.21 -27.61 -25.93
N ILE A 389 -0.05 -27.59 -25.47
CA ILE A 389 -0.57 -28.49 -24.43
C ILE A 389 -1.23 -29.71 -25.05
N ALA A 390 -2.11 -29.49 -26.01
CA ALA A 390 -2.82 -30.49 -26.79
C ALA A 390 -3.24 -29.87 -28.14
N PRO A 391 -3.69 -30.65 -29.14
CA PRO A 391 -4.23 -30.07 -30.37
C PRO A 391 -5.35 -29.06 -30.06
N GLY A 392 -5.22 -27.83 -30.55
CA GLY A 392 -6.10 -26.70 -30.27
C GLY A 392 -5.99 -26.09 -28.88
N VAL A 393 -4.98 -26.47 -28.07
CA VAL A 393 -4.81 -25.97 -26.69
C VAL A 393 -3.38 -25.46 -26.45
N PRO A 394 -3.20 -24.14 -26.32
CA PRO A 394 -4.16 -23.11 -26.73
C PRO A 394 -4.37 -23.12 -28.27
N TYR A 395 -5.48 -22.58 -28.79
CA TYR A 395 -5.74 -22.53 -30.24
C TYR A 395 -4.99 -21.39 -30.94
N GLN A 396 -4.41 -20.48 -30.16
CA GLN A 396 -3.51 -19.41 -30.58
C GLN A 396 -2.53 -19.18 -29.43
N ASP A 397 -1.37 -18.57 -29.70
CA ASP A 397 -0.39 -18.26 -28.67
C ASP A 397 -1.03 -17.53 -27.47
N LEU A 398 -0.74 -18.00 -26.26
CA LEU A 398 -1.16 -17.38 -25.01
C LEU A 398 0.06 -16.77 -24.32
N LEU A 399 -0.05 -15.49 -23.96
CA LEU A 399 0.96 -14.76 -23.20
C LEU A 399 0.44 -14.46 -21.80
N VAL A 400 1.18 -14.95 -20.80
CA VAL A 400 0.86 -14.77 -19.38
C VAL A 400 2.11 -14.43 -18.61
N THR A 401 1.97 -13.90 -17.40
CA THR A 401 3.13 -13.70 -16.52
C THR A 401 3.61 -15.03 -15.91
N ALA A 402 4.83 -15.03 -15.36
CA ALA A 402 5.53 -16.23 -14.88
C ALA A 402 4.79 -16.99 -13.76
N GLU A 403 4.03 -16.28 -12.92
CA GLU A 403 3.30 -16.86 -11.80
C GLU A 403 1.85 -17.25 -12.15
N HIS A 404 1.39 -17.00 -13.38
CA HIS A 404 0.01 -17.27 -13.77
C HIS A 404 -0.32 -18.77 -13.69
N GLY A 405 -1.40 -19.10 -12.98
CA GLY A 405 -1.87 -20.44 -12.71
C GLY A 405 -2.52 -21.08 -13.93
N ILE A 406 -1.87 -22.14 -14.44
CA ILE A 406 -2.38 -22.99 -15.50
C ILE A 406 -3.07 -24.20 -14.88
N PHE A 407 -4.32 -24.46 -15.27
CA PHE A 407 -5.05 -25.62 -14.75
C PHE A 407 -4.56 -26.92 -15.38
N ALA A 408 -4.00 -27.80 -14.56
CA ALA A 408 -3.51 -29.11 -14.97
C ALA A 408 -3.75 -30.15 -13.87
N ASN A 409 -4.34 -31.29 -14.22
CA ASN A 409 -4.60 -32.42 -13.31
C ASN A 409 -5.30 -32.03 -11.99
N GLY A 410 -6.27 -31.11 -12.06
CA GLY A 410 -7.03 -30.68 -10.87
C GLY A 410 -6.29 -29.68 -9.97
N MET A 411 -5.20 -29.09 -10.44
CA MET A 411 -4.39 -28.11 -9.70
C MET A 411 -4.06 -26.91 -10.60
N LEU A 412 -3.69 -25.78 -9.97
CA LEU A 412 -3.10 -24.64 -10.66
C LEU A 412 -1.58 -24.73 -10.59
N VAL A 413 -0.91 -24.81 -11.73
CA VAL A 413 0.55 -24.88 -11.84
C VAL A 413 1.05 -23.55 -12.42
N PRO A 414 1.98 -22.84 -11.75
CA PRO A 414 2.50 -21.60 -12.30
C PRO A 414 3.19 -21.80 -13.66
N ALA A 415 2.93 -20.89 -14.60
CA ALA A 415 3.42 -20.99 -15.98
C ALA A 415 4.95 -21.17 -16.07
N ARG A 416 5.75 -20.51 -15.21
CA ARG A 416 7.22 -20.67 -15.19
C ARG A 416 7.65 -22.13 -15.00
N MET A 417 6.88 -22.91 -14.24
CA MET A 417 7.24 -24.29 -13.91
C MET A 417 6.98 -25.26 -15.06
N LEU A 418 6.22 -24.80 -16.07
CA LEU A 418 5.92 -25.53 -17.30
C LEU A 418 6.84 -25.12 -18.46
N VAL A 419 7.70 -24.12 -18.27
CA VAL A 419 8.64 -23.64 -19.31
C VAL A 419 9.58 -24.76 -19.72
N ASN A 420 9.50 -25.19 -20.98
CA ASN A 420 10.39 -26.22 -21.54
C ASN A 420 11.47 -25.61 -22.46
N GLY A 421 11.44 -24.29 -22.65
CA GLY A 421 12.38 -23.55 -23.51
C GLY A 421 12.15 -23.74 -25.00
N SER A 422 11.09 -24.46 -25.39
CA SER A 422 10.80 -24.87 -26.77
C SER A 422 9.41 -24.40 -27.21
N SER A 423 8.34 -25.11 -26.81
CA SER A 423 6.95 -24.71 -27.08
C SER A 423 6.34 -23.84 -25.98
N ILE A 424 6.98 -23.78 -24.81
CA ILE A 424 6.63 -22.90 -23.69
C ILE A 424 7.92 -22.25 -23.22
N PHE A 425 8.03 -20.92 -23.35
CA PHE A 425 9.28 -20.20 -23.09
C PHE A 425 9.05 -18.76 -22.65
N PHE A 426 10.05 -18.18 -21.96
CA PHE A 426 10.08 -16.74 -21.67
C PHE A 426 10.34 -15.97 -22.95
N ASP A 427 9.41 -15.09 -23.33
CA ASP A 427 9.53 -14.31 -24.56
C ASP A 427 10.39 -13.07 -24.33
N ARG A 428 11.69 -13.22 -24.61
CA ARG A 428 12.68 -12.16 -24.46
C ARG A 428 12.54 -11.02 -25.47
N SER A 429 11.69 -11.17 -26.49
CA SER A 429 11.41 -10.08 -27.44
C SER A 429 10.48 -9.02 -26.85
N ILE A 430 9.76 -9.35 -25.77
CA ILE A 430 8.83 -8.45 -25.09
C ILE A 430 9.51 -7.90 -23.82
N THR A 431 9.87 -6.62 -23.85
CA THR A 431 10.54 -5.93 -22.72
C THR A 431 9.64 -4.98 -21.95
N GLN A 432 8.45 -4.68 -22.47
CA GLN A 432 7.41 -3.88 -21.84
C GLN A 432 6.04 -4.35 -22.32
N TYR A 433 5.06 -4.45 -21.43
CA TYR A 433 3.72 -4.90 -21.78
C TYR A 433 2.66 -4.43 -20.78
N ALA A 434 1.43 -4.28 -21.29
CA ALA A 434 0.23 -4.18 -20.47
C ALA A 434 -0.22 -5.58 -20.05
N TYR A 435 -0.63 -5.72 -18.80
CA TYR A 435 -1.18 -6.95 -18.27
C TYR A 435 -2.51 -6.71 -17.57
N TYR A 436 -3.37 -7.72 -17.59
CA TYR A 436 -4.75 -7.65 -17.18
C TYR A 436 -5.12 -8.84 -16.30
N HIS A 437 -6.11 -8.65 -15.43
CA HIS A 437 -6.76 -9.76 -14.74
C HIS A 437 -8.24 -9.51 -14.55
N VAL A 438 -9.00 -10.60 -14.52
CA VAL A 438 -10.44 -10.64 -14.24
C VAL A 438 -10.70 -11.44 -12.97
N GLU A 439 -11.55 -10.93 -12.07
CA GLU A 439 -12.02 -11.60 -10.86
C GLU A 439 -13.50 -11.96 -10.97
N THR A 440 -13.85 -13.14 -10.48
CA THR A 440 -15.22 -13.56 -10.17
C THR A 440 -15.43 -13.62 -8.66
N ALA A 441 -16.69 -13.63 -8.18
CA ALA A 441 -16.98 -13.58 -6.73
C ALA A 441 -16.19 -14.61 -5.91
N GLU A 442 -16.13 -15.85 -6.39
CA GLU A 442 -15.22 -16.89 -5.92
C GLU A 442 -14.03 -17.02 -6.89
N HIS A 443 -12.87 -17.46 -6.40
CA HIS A 443 -11.80 -17.87 -7.30
C HIS A 443 -12.30 -18.99 -8.20
N SER A 444 -12.06 -18.88 -9.50
CA SER A 444 -12.63 -19.76 -10.52
C SER A 444 -11.58 -20.20 -11.51
N ILE A 445 -11.77 -21.39 -12.09
CA ILE A 445 -11.08 -21.75 -13.33
C ILE A 445 -11.82 -21.11 -14.49
N ILE A 446 -11.13 -20.35 -15.32
CA ILE A 446 -11.64 -19.73 -16.56
C ILE A 446 -10.92 -20.30 -17.77
N MET A 447 -11.33 -19.90 -18.97
CA MET A 447 -10.68 -20.33 -20.21
C MET A 447 -10.14 -19.14 -20.98
N ALA A 448 -8.84 -19.16 -21.28
CA ALA A 448 -8.13 -18.20 -22.10
C ALA A 448 -7.49 -18.90 -23.31
N ASN A 449 -7.77 -18.45 -24.53
CA ASN A 449 -7.27 -19.05 -25.78
C ASN A 449 -7.50 -20.58 -25.88
N GLY A 450 -8.58 -21.09 -25.28
CA GLY A 450 -8.91 -22.53 -25.25
C GLY A 450 -8.21 -23.32 -24.15
N MET A 451 -7.37 -22.66 -23.34
CA MET A 451 -6.64 -23.24 -22.23
C MET A 451 -7.29 -22.86 -20.90
N LEU A 452 -7.41 -23.82 -19.98
CA LEU A 452 -7.95 -23.57 -18.65
C LEU A 452 -6.89 -22.91 -17.75
N THR A 453 -7.25 -21.79 -17.14
CA THR A 453 -6.38 -20.95 -16.30
C THR A 453 -7.15 -20.44 -15.09
N GLU A 454 -6.48 -19.72 -14.20
CA GLU A 454 -7.13 -19.10 -13.04
C GLU A 454 -7.82 -17.76 -13.36
N SER A 455 -8.87 -17.45 -12.59
CA SER A 455 -9.34 -16.08 -12.37
C SER A 455 -8.48 -15.41 -11.28
N TYR A 456 -8.68 -14.12 -11.05
CA TYR A 456 -7.93 -13.42 -10.01
C TYR A 456 -8.35 -13.92 -8.62
N LEU A 457 -7.37 -14.19 -7.77
CA LEU A 457 -7.56 -14.38 -6.34
C LEU A 457 -7.00 -13.15 -5.62
N ASP A 458 -7.87 -12.33 -5.03
CA ASP A 458 -7.45 -11.12 -4.32
C ASP A 458 -6.77 -11.46 -2.99
N THR A 459 -5.48 -11.77 -3.04
CA THR A 459 -4.63 -11.97 -1.85
C THR A 459 -4.08 -10.66 -1.31
N GLY A 460 -4.59 -9.50 -1.74
CA GLY A 460 -4.21 -8.17 -1.26
C GLY A 460 -3.41 -7.31 -2.24
N ASN A 461 -3.08 -7.82 -3.43
CA ASN A 461 -2.29 -7.12 -4.48
C ASN A 461 -3.16 -6.34 -5.49
N ARG A 462 -4.49 -6.26 -5.27
CA ARG A 462 -5.46 -5.66 -6.22
C ARG A 462 -5.19 -4.18 -6.49
N ARG A 463 -4.59 -3.51 -5.52
CA ARG A 463 -4.21 -2.09 -5.57
C ARG A 463 -3.10 -1.76 -6.56
N ASN A 464 -2.40 -2.78 -7.08
CA ASN A 464 -1.36 -2.59 -8.10
C ASN A 464 -1.94 -2.45 -9.52
N PHE A 465 -3.27 -2.47 -9.67
CA PHE A 465 -3.97 -2.45 -10.94
C PHE A 465 -4.92 -1.24 -11.03
N VAL A 466 -4.99 -0.62 -12.19
CA VAL A 466 -5.99 0.36 -12.59
C VAL A 466 -7.27 -0.38 -13.03
N SER A 467 -8.42 -0.07 -12.44
CA SER A 467 -9.73 -0.67 -12.78
C SER A 467 -10.66 0.37 -13.38
N ASP A 468 -11.51 -0.04 -14.33
CA ASP A 468 -12.59 0.82 -14.83
C ASP A 468 -13.71 0.93 -13.78
N GLY A 469 -13.91 2.12 -13.22
CA GLY A 469 -15.02 2.47 -12.32
C GLY A 469 -14.59 2.97 -10.93
N ASN A 470 -15.20 4.07 -10.49
CA ASN A 470 -15.00 4.78 -9.20
C ASN A 470 -15.49 4.01 -7.95
N VAL A 471 -15.42 2.67 -7.92
CA VAL A 471 -16.01 1.86 -6.84
C VAL A 471 -14.94 1.09 -6.08
N VAL A 472 -14.57 1.64 -4.92
CA VAL A 472 -13.83 0.94 -3.86
C VAL A 472 -14.81 -0.04 -3.18
N THR A 473 -14.56 -1.35 -3.23
CA THR A 473 -15.31 -2.30 -2.39
C THR A 473 -14.76 -2.21 -0.98
N ILE A 474 -15.41 -1.39 -0.14
CA ILE A 474 -15.06 -1.24 1.27
C ILE A 474 -15.37 -2.56 1.99
N GLY A 475 -14.35 -3.24 2.51
CA GLY A 475 -14.51 -4.41 3.41
C GLY A 475 -14.25 -5.80 2.82
N ALA A 476 -13.74 -5.94 1.60
CA ALA A 476 -13.27 -7.24 1.11
C ALA A 476 -12.02 -7.68 1.90
N LYS A 477 -12.09 -8.80 2.62
CA LYS A 477 -10.92 -9.41 3.27
C LYS A 477 -9.99 -9.97 2.19
N ALA A 478 -8.68 -9.79 2.37
CA ALA A 478 -7.69 -10.50 1.55
C ALA A 478 -7.96 -12.01 1.64
N LYS A 479 -8.15 -12.64 0.48
CA LYS A 479 -8.34 -14.08 0.36
C LYS A 479 -6.99 -14.77 0.54
N ASN A 480 -7.02 -16.06 0.82
CA ASN A 480 -5.82 -16.90 0.89
C ASN A 480 -6.03 -18.18 0.08
N TRP A 481 -4.93 -18.74 -0.42
CA TRP A 481 -4.95 -19.94 -1.24
C TRP A 481 -5.50 -21.17 -0.53
N ALA A 482 -5.31 -21.29 0.79
CA ALA A 482 -5.73 -22.47 1.54
C ALA A 482 -7.26 -22.59 1.65
N GLU A 483 -7.96 -21.47 1.75
CA GLU A 483 -9.40 -21.43 2.01
C GLU A 483 -10.23 -21.01 0.80
N HIS A 484 -9.67 -20.20 -0.11
CA HIS A 484 -10.46 -19.51 -1.13
C HIS A 484 -10.12 -19.90 -2.57
N ALA A 485 -9.09 -20.73 -2.78
CA ALA A 485 -8.73 -21.13 -4.14
C ALA A 485 -9.73 -22.15 -4.72
N ALA A 486 -10.07 -22.00 -6.01
CA ALA A 486 -10.93 -22.94 -6.73
C ALA A 486 -10.41 -24.38 -6.66
N VAL A 487 -9.09 -24.52 -6.74
CA VAL A 487 -8.34 -25.77 -6.67
C VAL A 487 -6.97 -25.52 -6.03
N PRO A 488 -6.29 -26.57 -5.50
CA PRO A 488 -4.98 -26.42 -4.88
C PRO A 488 -3.91 -25.89 -5.85
N LEU A 489 -2.95 -25.16 -5.30
CA LEU A 489 -1.72 -24.78 -6.00
C LEU A 489 -0.79 -26.00 -6.08
N GLY A 490 -0.32 -26.32 -7.29
CA GLY A 490 0.57 -27.44 -7.56
C GLY A 490 2.00 -26.98 -7.83
N THR A 491 2.83 -26.86 -6.79
CA THR A 491 4.27 -26.52 -6.91
C THR A 491 5.19 -27.67 -6.50
N ALA A 492 4.63 -28.78 -6.00
CA ALA A 492 5.42 -29.93 -5.60
C ALA A 492 6.07 -30.62 -6.82
N ARG A 493 7.38 -30.83 -6.78
CA ARG A 493 8.15 -31.45 -7.88
C ARG A 493 7.51 -32.75 -8.43
N HIS A 494 7.08 -33.65 -7.54
CA HIS A 494 6.48 -34.93 -7.94
C HIS A 494 5.15 -34.80 -8.68
N VAL A 495 4.49 -33.64 -8.58
CA VAL A 495 3.29 -33.28 -9.34
C VAL A 495 3.64 -32.63 -10.68
N VAL A 496 4.54 -31.64 -10.65
CA VAL A 496 4.81 -30.77 -11.82
C VAL A 496 5.77 -31.42 -12.82
N GLU A 497 6.77 -32.16 -12.35
CA GLU A 497 7.78 -32.77 -13.21
C GLU A 497 7.17 -33.75 -14.24
N PRO A 498 6.21 -34.63 -13.89
CA PRO A 498 5.53 -35.47 -14.89
C PRO A 498 4.79 -34.65 -15.96
N ILE A 499 4.09 -33.57 -15.57
CA ILE A 499 3.37 -32.69 -16.50
C ILE A 499 4.37 -32.04 -17.46
N TRP A 500 5.44 -31.45 -16.91
CA TRP A 500 6.50 -30.83 -17.70
C TRP A 500 7.12 -31.82 -18.70
N ARG A 501 7.38 -33.07 -18.30
CA ARG A 501 7.96 -34.11 -19.18
C ARG A 501 7.07 -34.43 -20.38
N VAL A 502 5.75 -34.49 -20.17
CA VAL A 502 4.78 -34.71 -21.26
C VAL A 502 4.80 -33.52 -22.24
N LEU A 503 4.79 -32.29 -21.72
CA LEU A 503 4.84 -31.08 -22.55
C LEU A 503 6.16 -30.95 -23.32
N ALA A 504 7.29 -31.26 -22.67
CA ALA A 504 8.60 -31.25 -23.30
C ALA A 504 8.72 -32.31 -24.42
N ALA A 505 8.16 -33.51 -24.23
CA ALA A 505 8.15 -34.55 -25.25
C ALA A 505 7.27 -34.17 -26.47
N ARG A 506 6.19 -33.40 -26.23
CA ARG A 506 5.30 -32.90 -27.28
C ARG A 506 5.91 -31.75 -28.09
N ALA A 507 6.83 -30.96 -27.50
CA ALA A 507 7.28 -29.69 -28.07
C ALA A 507 7.75 -29.77 -29.54
N ALA A 508 8.42 -30.85 -29.95
CA ALA A 508 8.89 -31.02 -31.32
C ALA A 508 7.78 -31.15 -32.37
N GLN A 509 6.54 -31.45 -31.94
CA GLN A 509 5.36 -31.54 -32.80
C GLN A 509 4.62 -30.20 -32.94
N VAL A 510 5.03 -29.18 -32.19
CA VAL A 510 4.38 -27.87 -32.16
C VAL A 510 4.98 -26.98 -33.24
N ALA A 511 4.14 -26.37 -34.07
CA ALA A 511 4.59 -25.46 -35.10
C ALA A 511 5.24 -24.22 -34.45
N GLY A 512 6.38 -23.78 -34.97
CA GLY A 512 7.09 -22.59 -34.45
C GLY A 512 7.84 -22.79 -33.13
N HIS A 513 7.96 -24.03 -32.63
CA HIS A 513 8.75 -24.31 -31.43
C HIS A 513 10.23 -23.91 -31.58
N ASN A 514 10.83 -23.45 -30.49
CA ASN A 514 12.27 -23.22 -30.43
C ASN A 514 13.04 -24.54 -30.25
N ALA A 515 14.30 -24.58 -30.67
CA ALA A 515 15.16 -25.71 -30.36
C ALA A 515 15.30 -25.88 -28.84
N ALA A 516 15.11 -27.11 -28.33
CA ALA A 516 15.18 -27.37 -26.91
C ALA A 516 16.57 -26.99 -26.36
N PRO A 517 16.65 -26.30 -25.20
CA PRO A 517 17.92 -25.91 -24.62
C PRO A 517 18.76 -27.14 -24.25
N ALA A 518 20.08 -27.02 -24.42
CA ALA A 518 21.01 -28.05 -23.97
C ALA A 518 20.92 -28.21 -22.45
N LYS A 519 21.05 -29.45 -21.96
CA LYS A 519 21.13 -29.69 -20.52
C LYS A 519 22.39 -29.04 -19.97
N PRO A 520 22.31 -28.31 -18.85
CA PRO A 520 23.49 -27.71 -18.25
C PRO A 520 24.43 -28.80 -17.73
N ASP A 521 25.73 -28.55 -17.85
CA ASP A 521 26.75 -29.36 -17.17
C ASP A 521 26.66 -29.11 -15.67
N ILE A 522 26.58 -30.18 -14.87
CA ILE A 522 26.44 -30.10 -13.41
C ILE A 522 27.62 -30.74 -12.69
N THR A 523 27.88 -30.27 -11.47
CA THR A 523 28.88 -30.83 -10.55
C THR A 523 28.30 -30.96 -9.14
N HIS A 524 28.77 -31.95 -8.38
CA HIS A 524 28.44 -32.13 -6.97
C HIS A 524 29.54 -31.59 -6.03
N SER A 525 30.63 -31.05 -6.59
CA SER A 525 31.72 -30.51 -5.78
C SER A 525 31.37 -29.13 -5.25
N HIS A 526 31.09 -29.04 -3.95
CA HIS A 526 30.74 -27.77 -3.28
C HIS A 526 31.91 -26.79 -3.20
N GLY A 527 33.17 -27.23 -3.21
CA GLY A 527 34.32 -26.33 -3.18
C GLY A 527 34.42 -25.45 -1.93
N LEU A 528 33.85 -25.90 -0.80
CA LEU A 528 33.75 -25.14 0.44
C LEU A 528 35.14 -24.74 0.96
N HIS A 529 35.32 -23.46 1.23
CA HIS A 529 36.49 -22.88 1.86
C HIS A 529 36.08 -21.68 2.72
N LEU A 530 37.00 -21.18 3.54
CA LEU A 530 36.77 -19.97 4.32
C LEU A 530 37.51 -18.78 3.72
N VAL A 531 36.96 -17.60 3.92
CA VAL A 531 37.62 -16.32 3.62
C VAL A 531 37.59 -15.46 4.88
N THR A 532 38.75 -14.96 5.32
CA THR A 532 38.83 -14.04 6.47
C THR A 532 38.42 -12.62 6.08
N PRO A 533 38.16 -11.71 7.03
CA PRO A 533 37.91 -10.30 6.73
C PRO A 533 39.04 -9.61 5.95
N ALA A 534 40.28 -10.12 6.08
CA ALA A 534 41.44 -9.65 5.32
C ALA A 534 41.53 -10.23 3.89
N GLY A 535 40.55 -11.04 3.47
CA GLY A 535 40.52 -11.67 2.15
C GLY A 535 41.35 -12.96 2.02
N THR A 536 41.95 -13.45 3.12
CA THR A 536 42.77 -14.67 3.08
C THR A 536 41.89 -15.91 2.93
N VAL A 537 42.19 -16.74 1.93
CA VAL A 537 41.51 -18.02 1.70
C VAL A 537 42.11 -19.12 2.58
N ILE A 538 41.28 -19.77 3.38
CA ILE A 538 41.63 -20.94 4.19
C ILE A 538 40.98 -22.18 3.57
N ARG A 539 41.82 -23.11 3.09
CA ARG A 539 41.38 -24.39 2.52
C ARG A 539 41.05 -25.40 3.62
N PRO A 540 40.17 -26.39 3.36
CA PRO A 540 39.93 -27.48 4.29
C PRO A 540 41.23 -28.17 4.69
N LEU A 541 41.46 -28.33 6.00
CA LEU A 541 42.58 -29.11 6.54
C LEU A 541 42.28 -30.61 6.41
N ARG A 542 41.04 -31.00 6.68
CA ARG A 542 40.54 -32.37 6.52
C ARG A 542 39.05 -32.39 6.26
N ALA A 543 38.58 -33.46 5.63
CA ALA A 543 37.16 -33.81 5.53
C ALA A 543 36.98 -35.28 5.93
N MET A 544 36.12 -35.53 6.92
CA MET A 544 35.78 -36.88 7.39
C MET A 544 34.26 -37.02 7.46
N GLY A 545 33.68 -37.80 6.55
CA GLY A 545 32.23 -37.89 6.39
C GLY A 545 31.65 -36.51 6.11
N ARG A 546 30.70 -36.06 6.95
CA ARG A 546 30.06 -34.74 6.84
C ARG A 546 30.86 -33.61 7.48
N ASN A 547 31.89 -33.91 8.27
CA ASN A 547 32.63 -32.92 9.02
C ASN A 547 33.83 -32.41 8.24
N ILE A 548 33.85 -31.10 7.98
CA ILE A 548 34.95 -30.41 7.32
C ILE A 548 35.62 -29.50 8.34
N SER A 549 36.92 -29.69 8.53
CA SER A 549 37.70 -28.92 9.52
C SER A 549 38.68 -27.95 8.85
N PHE A 550 38.81 -26.77 9.45
CA PHE A 550 39.66 -25.67 9.01
C PHE A 550 40.54 -25.18 10.16
N MET A 551 41.80 -24.86 9.86
CA MET A 551 42.71 -24.24 10.83
C MET A 551 42.58 -22.72 10.74
N LEU A 552 42.13 -22.09 11.82
CA LEU A 552 42.00 -20.65 11.94
C LEU A 552 43.26 -20.03 12.57
N PRO A 553 43.82 -18.96 11.98
CA PRO A 553 44.82 -18.14 12.65
C PRO A 553 44.30 -17.55 13.98
N ALA A 554 45.23 -17.19 14.86
CA ALA A 554 44.90 -16.50 16.10
C ALA A 554 44.27 -15.13 15.81
N GLY A 555 43.27 -14.73 16.60
CA GLY A 555 42.61 -13.42 16.48
C GLY A 555 41.58 -13.27 15.36
N VAL A 556 41.19 -14.36 14.68
CA VAL A 556 40.11 -14.32 13.66
C VAL A 556 38.74 -14.38 14.34
N GLU A 557 38.04 -13.25 14.39
CA GLU A 557 36.75 -13.14 15.08
C GLU A 557 35.54 -13.52 14.21
N SER A 558 35.71 -13.57 12.90
CA SER A 558 34.68 -13.99 11.93
C SER A 558 35.31 -14.55 10.65
N VAL A 559 34.55 -15.36 9.93
CA VAL A 559 34.92 -15.90 8.61
C VAL A 559 33.72 -15.91 7.69
N ARG A 560 33.95 -15.87 6.37
CA ARG A 560 32.94 -16.18 5.36
C ARG A 560 33.09 -17.62 4.89
N LEU A 561 31.99 -18.37 4.88
CA LEU A 561 31.86 -19.71 4.33
C LEU A 561 31.51 -19.59 2.85
N VAL A 562 32.48 -19.90 1.98
CA VAL A 562 32.34 -19.73 0.53
C VAL A 562 32.28 -21.09 -0.15
N SER A 563 31.22 -21.32 -0.93
CA SER A 563 31.01 -22.54 -1.72
C SER A 563 30.45 -22.21 -3.10
N ARG A 564 30.43 -23.21 -3.99
CA ARG A 564 29.51 -23.18 -5.12
C ARG A 564 28.07 -23.07 -4.61
N ALA A 565 27.24 -22.39 -5.37
CA ALA A 565 25.81 -22.29 -5.13
C ALA A 565 25.09 -22.25 -6.48
N SER A 566 23.86 -22.74 -6.49
CA SER A 566 22.98 -22.70 -7.66
C SER A 566 21.53 -22.68 -7.19
N ARG A 567 20.63 -22.17 -8.01
CA ARG A 567 19.19 -22.30 -7.75
C ARG A 567 18.76 -23.71 -8.16
N PRO A 568 18.05 -24.47 -7.30
CA PRO A 568 17.58 -25.80 -7.68
C PRO A 568 16.79 -25.82 -8.99
N CYS A 569 16.00 -24.78 -9.29
CA CYS A 569 15.30 -24.64 -10.57
C CYS A 569 16.22 -24.59 -11.81
N ASP A 570 17.45 -24.12 -11.67
CA ASP A 570 18.42 -24.03 -12.79
C ASP A 570 19.15 -25.35 -13.05
N VAL A 571 19.34 -26.17 -12.01
CA VAL A 571 20.14 -27.41 -12.08
C VAL A 571 19.29 -28.66 -12.21
N GLU A 572 18.11 -28.69 -11.57
CA GLU A 572 17.18 -29.82 -11.65
C GLU A 572 16.15 -29.62 -12.76
N GLY A 573 15.69 -28.37 -12.95
CA GLY A 573 14.73 -27.98 -13.97
C GLY A 573 13.63 -27.04 -13.44
N PRO A 574 12.90 -26.37 -14.33
CA PRO A 574 11.92 -25.33 -13.97
C PRO A 574 10.71 -25.87 -13.18
N PHE A 575 10.46 -27.17 -13.24
CA PHE A 575 9.45 -27.86 -12.42
C PHE A 575 9.80 -27.95 -10.91
N VAL A 576 10.90 -27.32 -10.48
CA VAL A 576 11.29 -27.16 -9.08
C VAL A 576 11.05 -25.71 -8.65
N ASP A 577 10.21 -25.51 -7.63
CA ASP A 577 9.81 -24.16 -7.18
C ASP A 577 10.89 -23.42 -6.35
N LYS A 578 11.98 -24.10 -6.01
CA LYS A 578 13.07 -23.49 -5.24
C LYS A 578 13.95 -22.62 -6.15
N ARG A 579 13.73 -21.30 -6.04
CA ARG A 579 14.42 -20.24 -6.81
C ARG A 579 15.55 -19.53 -6.03
N ARG A 580 15.80 -19.90 -4.78
CA ARG A 580 16.88 -19.33 -3.97
C ARG A 580 18.22 -19.97 -4.33
N MET A 581 19.30 -19.18 -4.26
CA MET A 581 20.66 -19.70 -4.38
C MET A 581 20.98 -20.55 -3.14
N LEU A 582 21.33 -21.81 -3.34
CA LEU A 582 21.69 -22.72 -2.25
C LEU A 582 23.13 -23.21 -2.43
N GLY A 583 23.95 -22.94 -1.41
CA GLY A 583 25.33 -23.37 -1.28
C GLY A 583 25.44 -24.72 -0.57
N VAL A 584 25.64 -24.70 0.74
CA VAL A 584 25.71 -25.91 1.59
C VAL A 584 24.74 -25.82 2.76
N LEU A 585 24.10 -26.94 3.11
CA LEU A 585 23.28 -27.05 4.32
C LEU A 585 24.17 -27.41 5.49
N LEU A 586 24.29 -26.49 6.44
CA LEU A 586 25.08 -26.70 7.64
C LEU A 586 24.22 -27.24 8.78
N GLY A 587 24.80 -28.17 9.53
CA GLY A 587 24.32 -28.63 10.84
C GLY A 587 25.18 -28.05 11.95
N ARG A 588 25.77 -28.92 12.78
CA ARG A 588 26.58 -28.45 13.91
C ARG A 588 27.86 -27.74 13.46
N VAL A 589 28.14 -26.61 14.10
CA VAL A 589 29.39 -25.86 13.93
C VAL A 589 30.10 -25.75 15.28
N THR A 590 31.37 -26.14 15.33
CA THR A 590 32.15 -26.18 16.58
C THR A 590 33.54 -25.58 16.38
N VAL A 591 33.98 -24.77 17.33
CA VAL A 591 35.34 -24.23 17.41
C VAL A 591 36.07 -24.88 18.58
N LEU A 592 37.21 -25.51 18.32
CA LEU A 592 38.13 -26.04 19.34
C LEU A 592 39.32 -25.09 19.48
N SER A 593 39.47 -24.47 20.66
CA SER A 593 40.55 -23.53 20.99
C SER A 593 41.07 -23.81 22.39
N ALA A 594 42.40 -23.87 22.56
CA ALA A 594 43.06 -24.16 23.83
C ALA A 594 42.48 -25.39 24.59
N GLY A 595 42.13 -26.46 23.86
CA GLY A 595 41.57 -27.69 24.44
C GLY A 595 40.09 -27.66 24.79
N LYS A 596 39.39 -26.54 24.57
CA LYS A 596 37.94 -26.39 24.81
C LYS A 596 37.16 -26.29 23.50
N ALA A 597 36.18 -27.16 23.32
CA ALA A 597 35.23 -27.11 22.21
C ALA A 597 34.01 -26.24 22.59
N VAL A 598 33.61 -25.34 21.69
CA VAL A 598 32.44 -24.45 21.83
C VAL A 598 31.61 -24.54 20.57
N ASP A 599 30.30 -24.69 20.72
CA ASP A 599 29.37 -24.64 19.59
C ASP A 599 29.10 -23.20 19.17
N VAL A 600 29.07 -22.97 17.86
CA VAL A 600 28.78 -21.66 17.26
C VAL A 600 27.39 -21.73 16.65
N THR A 601 26.43 -21.06 17.29
CA THR A 601 25.02 -21.06 16.88
C THR A 601 24.60 -19.75 16.18
N ALA A 602 25.53 -18.83 15.93
CA ALA A 602 25.23 -17.53 15.31
C ALA A 602 24.45 -17.68 14.00
N HIS A 603 24.82 -18.66 13.16
CA HIS A 603 24.14 -18.98 11.90
C HIS A 603 22.66 -19.39 12.03
N LEU A 604 22.21 -19.76 13.23
CA LEU A 604 20.81 -20.11 13.50
C LEU A 604 19.98 -18.91 14.00
N ALA A 605 20.62 -17.80 14.36
CA ALA A 605 19.94 -16.59 14.83
C ALA A 605 19.71 -15.56 13.72
N GLU A 606 20.31 -15.75 12.55
CA GLU A 606 20.20 -14.85 11.39
C GLU A 606 18.86 -14.99 10.68
N GLU A 607 18.30 -13.87 10.23
CA GLU A 607 17.10 -13.83 9.40
C GLU A 607 17.38 -14.43 7.99
N ASP A 608 16.32 -14.83 7.28
CA ASP A 608 16.43 -15.32 5.89
C ASP A 608 16.94 -14.22 4.96
N GLY A 609 18.00 -14.50 4.20
CA GLY A 609 18.64 -13.53 3.31
C GLY A 609 19.74 -12.69 3.96
N ALA A 610 19.81 -12.68 5.30
CA ALA A 610 20.80 -11.90 6.01
C ALA A 610 22.20 -12.54 5.91
N HIS A 611 23.19 -11.71 5.57
CA HIS A 611 24.62 -12.05 5.59
C HIS A 611 25.02 -13.36 4.88
N GLY A 612 24.25 -13.79 3.87
CA GLY A 612 24.47 -14.99 3.08
C GLY A 612 23.89 -16.29 3.66
N TRP A 613 23.04 -16.19 4.69
CA TRP A 613 22.24 -17.30 5.21
C TRP A 613 20.86 -17.34 4.56
N GLN A 614 20.40 -18.54 4.24
CA GLN A 614 19.12 -18.81 3.60
C GLN A 614 18.49 -20.03 4.26
N ASP A 615 17.18 -20.20 4.13
CA ASP A 615 16.40 -21.40 4.45
C ASP A 615 16.80 -22.15 5.75
N MET A 616 15.87 -22.26 6.70
CA MET A 616 16.04 -23.12 7.89
C MET A 616 15.09 -24.33 7.84
N PRO A 617 15.45 -25.43 7.14
CA PRO A 617 14.60 -26.62 7.07
C PRO A 617 14.30 -27.23 8.45
N GLN A 618 15.21 -27.06 9.40
CA GLN A 618 15.09 -27.50 10.78
C GLN A 618 15.74 -26.47 11.72
N PRO A 619 15.32 -26.36 12.98
CA PRO A 619 15.86 -25.38 13.93
C PRO A 619 17.38 -25.48 14.18
N THR A 620 18.00 -26.59 13.79
CA THR A 620 19.42 -26.89 13.97
C THR A 620 20.23 -26.83 12.68
N THR A 621 19.63 -26.40 11.57
CA THR A 621 20.27 -26.43 10.25
C THR A 621 19.99 -25.17 9.46
N ARG A 622 20.96 -24.70 8.66
CA ARG A 622 20.81 -23.49 7.84
C ARG A 622 21.52 -23.64 6.50
N TRP A 623 20.89 -23.20 5.41
CA TRP A 623 21.58 -23.10 4.12
C TRP A 623 22.45 -21.85 4.04
N THR A 624 23.57 -21.95 3.33
CA THR A 624 24.28 -20.78 2.80
C THR A 624 23.76 -20.43 1.41
N ASP A 625 23.92 -19.19 0.96
CA ASP A 625 23.69 -18.78 -0.44
C ASP A 625 24.90 -18.96 -1.36
N GLY A 626 26.00 -19.49 -0.80
CA GLY A 626 27.32 -19.57 -1.44
C GLY A 626 28.37 -18.67 -0.78
N ASN A 627 27.98 -17.71 0.06
CA ASN A 627 28.90 -16.81 0.77
C ASN A 627 28.32 -16.28 2.10
N ALA A 628 28.34 -17.11 3.14
CA ALA A 628 27.72 -16.80 4.43
C ALA A 628 28.71 -16.29 5.48
N LEU A 629 28.39 -15.21 6.20
CA LEU A 629 29.20 -14.72 7.32
C LEU A 629 28.94 -15.55 8.58
N LEU A 630 30.01 -16.08 9.18
CA LEU A 630 29.96 -16.79 10.45
C LEU A 630 30.77 -16.03 11.51
N PRO A 631 30.10 -15.33 12.44
CA PRO A 631 30.73 -14.80 13.64
C PRO A 631 31.25 -15.94 14.53
N LEU A 632 32.50 -15.84 14.98
CA LEU A 632 33.13 -16.82 15.87
C LEU A 632 33.27 -16.27 17.31
N GLY A 633 33.09 -14.96 17.51
CA GLY A 633 33.28 -14.27 18.78
C GLY A 633 34.73 -14.33 19.26
N ALA A 634 34.96 -14.15 20.57
CA ALA A 634 36.31 -14.16 21.16
C ALA A 634 36.97 -15.55 21.25
N THR A 635 36.44 -16.58 20.58
CA THR A 635 36.89 -17.97 20.70
C THR A 635 38.30 -18.21 20.17
N THR A 636 38.79 -17.36 19.25
CA THR A 636 40.14 -17.42 18.66
C THR A 636 41.13 -16.45 19.31
N ALA A 637 40.73 -15.70 20.34
CA ALA A 637 41.55 -14.67 20.98
C ALA A 637 42.79 -15.24 21.73
N ARG A 638 42.82 -16.55 21.99
CA ARG A 638 43.86 -17.22 22.80
C ARG A 638 44.86 -18.06 22.00
N GLY A 639 44.81 -18.04 20.67
CA GLY A 639 45.70 -18.82 19.80
C GLY A 639 44.98 -19.41 18.57
N PRO A 640 45.67 -20.22 17.74
CA PRO A 640 45.06 -20.89 16.60
C PRO A 640 43.94 -21.84 17.06
N ALA A 641 42.87 -21.94 16.27
CA ALA A 641 41.69 -22.72 16.60
C ALA A 641 41.27 -23.63 15.44
N LEU A 642 40.67 -24.79 15.75
CA LEU A 642 40.12 -25.70 14.76
C LEU A 642 38.61 -25.47 14.65
N LEU A 643 38.15 -24.90 13.53
CA LEU A 643 36.74 -24.82 13.19
C LEU A 643 36.32 -26.11 12.49
N THR A 644 35.22 -26.71 12.91
CA THR A 644 34.60 -27.85 12.20
C THR A 644 33.16 -27.50 11.89
N VAL A 645 32.78 -27.69 10.63
CA VAL A 645 31.41 -27.52 10.13
C VAL A 645 30.87 -28.86 9.65
N GLU A 646 29.66 -29.20 10.03
CA GLU A 646 28.93 -30.36 9.51
C GLU A 646 28.14 -29.96 8.26
N VAL A 647 28.47 -30.55 7.11
CA VAL A 647 27.74 -30.38 5.86
C VAL A 647 26.75 -31.53 5.68
N LEU A 648 25.47 -31.25 5.84
CA LEU A 648 24.39 -32.23 5.76
C LEU A 648 23.96 -32.50 4.31
N GLN A 649 23.96 -31.46 3.48
CA GLN A 649 23.58 -31.52 2.07
C GLN A 649 24.35 -30.49 1.23
N ALA A 650 24.61 -30.82 -0.03
CA ALA A 650 25.30 -29.98 -0.99
C ALA A 650 24.90 -30.34 -2.43
N GLY A 651 24.75 -29.33 -3.28
CA GLY A 651 24.52 -29.47 -4.72
C GLY A 651 23.19 -30.11 -5.11
N PRO A 652 23.00 -30.42 -6.41
CA PRO A 652 23.93 -30.17 -7.52
C PRO A 652 24.16 -28.67 -7.83
N TYR A 653 25.26 -28.37 -8.52
CA TYR A 653 25.63 -27.01 -8.96
C TYR A 653 25.90 -26.98 -10.46
N LEU A 654 25.79 -25.81 -11.09
CA LEU A 654 26.31 -25.61 -12.44
C LEU A 654 27.85 -25.78 -12.46
N ALA A 655 28.38 -26.54 -13.43
CA ALA A 655 29.80 -26.87 -13.54
C ALA A 655 30.65 -25.64 -13.88
N THR A 656 30.12 -24.76 -14.72
CA THR A 656 30.67 -23.43 -14.99
C THR A 656 30.02 -22.45 -14.04
N PRO A 657 30.77 -21.68 -13.23
CA PRO A 657 30.17 -20.62 -12.44
C PRO A 657 29.43 -19.67 -13.40
N ALA A 658 28.18 -19.31 -13.10
CA ALA A 658 27.61 -18.10 -13.67
C ALA A 658 28.65 -16.99 -13.41
N ALA A 659 29.04 -16.25 -14.45
CA ALA A 659 30.08 -15.24 -14.33
C ALA A 659 29.76 -14.33 -13.14
N PHE A 660 30.57 -14.41 -12.09
CA PHE A 660 30.51 -13.46 -10.99
C PHE A 660 31.15 -12.18 -11.52
N THR A 661 30.41 -11.43 -12.34
CA THR A 661 30.80 -10.07 -12.70
C THR A 661 30.62 -9.22 -11.45
N LEU A 662 31.70 -9.02 -10.71
CA LEU A 662 31.85 -7.78 -9.97
C LEU A 662 31.61 -6.64 -10.98
N PRO A 663 30.77 -5.63 -10.69
CA PRO A 663 30.77 -4.43 -11.51
C PRO A 663 32.18 -3.86 -11.41
N LEU A 664 32.97 -4.02 -12.47
CA LEU A 664 34.14 -3.19 -12.69
C LEU A 664 33.62 -1.76 -12.67
N ALA A 665 34.05 -0.98 -11.69
CA ALA A 665 33.88 0.47 -11.74
C ALA A 665 34.52 0.94 -13.05
N ALA A 666 33.69 1.38 -13.99
CA ALA A 666 34.15 2.10 -15.16
C ALA A 666 34.68 3.45 -14.66
N ASN A 667 36.00 3.55 -14.53
CA ASN A 667 36.66 4.82 -14.80
C ASN A 667 36.78 4.90 -16.33
N GLY A 668 35.86 5.65 -16.95
CA GLY A 668 35.78 5.87 -18.39
C GLY A 668 34.36 6.12 -18.86
#